data_AF-A0A045JWD2-F1
#
_entry.id   AF-A0A045JWD2-F1
#
_cell.length_a   1.000
_cell.length_b   1.000
_cell.length_c   1.000
_cell.angle_alpha   90.00
_cell.angle_beta   90.00
_cell.angle_gamma   90.00
#
_symmetry.space_group_name_H-M   'P 1'
#
loop_
_entity.id
_entity.type
_entity.pdbx_description
1 polymer ?
#
loop_
_entity_poly.entity_id
_entity_poly.type
_entity_poly.pdbx_seq_one_letter_code
_entity_poly.pdbx_strand_id
1 'polypeptide(L)'
;MTIPHEGGSTGILVLRDDDHDDVLVLDRLRSDPSIEFVDRFAEQLAGVRRLLPQPDPDLLEEAKRWAYYPWRRMVVAILGLRGFRAVRLDRNRHLITAEEQRALHALRVGVVGLSAGHAIAYTLAAEGACGTLRLADFDKIELSNLNRVPVGVFDIGLNKAMIAARRIAELDPYLAVDLVTSGLSPESVDEFLDGLDVVIEECDSLDIKVILRQAACARGVPVLMATSDRGLVDVERYDVEPGRPIFHGLLGDIDADKLCGLTTKDKVPHVLNILDCQELSARCAASMIEVDQTLWGWPQLAGDIWVGAATVAEAVRRIGLGEPLESGRVRVDVSAALDRLDQPPMPSRGNGWLLESVPPTAPAEPQPTSEIVAQAAIRAPSGGNVQPWHVVAKQHSLTIRLAPEHTSAMDIAFRGSAVAVGAAMFNARVAAAAHRVLGSVEFDESQPDSPLQATMHFGRGDDPSLAALYRPMLLRTTNRHHGMPGHVHPATVELLTNTAAAEGARLQLLLSRNEIDRAATILAAADRIRYLTPRLHEEMMSELRWPGDPSLDAGIDVRSLELDSGELRVLDILRRSDVVARLAQWDCGTALEDNTNERVSASSALAIVYVDGATLTDFARGGSAMQAVWIVAQQHGLAVQPMSPIFLYARGRHDLDQASPHFAAQLHRLQLDFRELVKPGKEGHEVLIFRLFHAPPPSVCSRRRVRHAIPEPHR
;
A
#
# COMPACT_ATOMS: atom_id res chain seq x y z
N MET A 1 -43.98 22.07 -38.86
CA MET A 1 -43.37 22.21 -37.53
C MET A 1 -42.00 21.55 -37.61
N THR A 2 -40.96 22.35 -37.42
CA THR A 2 -39.54 21.97 -37.47
C THR A 2 -39.28 20.85 -36.47
N ILE A 3 -38.56 19.81 -36.88
CA ILE A 3 -38.00 18.80 -35.96
C ILE A 3 -37.21 19.58 -34.88
N PRO A 4 -37.37 19.29 -33.58
CA PRO A 4 -36.72 20.06 -32.54
C PRO A 4 -35.21 20.13 -32.80
N HIS A 5 -34.65 21.33 -32.71
CA HIS A 5 -33.22 21.57 -32.80
C HIS A 5 -32.45 20.65 -31.83
N GLU A 6 -31.28 20.19 -32.28
CA GLU A 6 -30.28 19.50 -31.47
C GLU A 6 -29.90 20.37 -30.26
N GLY A 7 -30.51 20.10 -29.11
CA GLY A 7 -30.21 20.79 -27.86
C GLY A 7 -31.29 20.55 -26.82
N GLY A 8 -31.11 19.52 -25.99
CA GLY A 8 -31.79 19.42 -24.69
C GLY A 8 -32.43 18.08 -24.31
N SER A 9 -32.64 17.13 -25.23
CA SER A 9 -33.25 15.82 -24.90
C SER A 9 -32.61 14.66 -25.67
N THR A 10 -32.90 13.43 -25.26
CA THR A 10 -32.42 12.17 -25.90
C THR A 10 -32.78 12.05 -27.38
N GLY A 11 -33.75 12.83 -27.87
CA GLY A 11 -34.23 12.80 -29.25
C GLY A 11 -35.18 11.65 -29.58
N ILE A 12 -35.52 10.79 -28.61
CA ILE A 12 -36.55 9.75 -28.78
C ILE A 12 -37.95 10.37 -28.80
N LEU A 13 -38.87 9.79 -29.58
CA LEU A 13 -40.30 10.14 -29.52
C LEU A 13 -41.10 8.92 -29.10
N VAL A 14 -41.92 9.04 -28.05
CA VAL A 14 -42.88 8.01 -27.64
C VAL A 14 -44.27 8.46 -28.04
N LEU A 15 -44.84 7.80 -29.04
CA LEU A 15 -46.04 8.21 -29.76
C LEU A 15 -47.21 7.27 -29.42
N ARG A 16 -48.42 7.81 -29.39
CA ARG A 16 -49.66 7.08 -29.19
C ARG A 16 -50.41 6.85 -30.50
N ASP A 17 -51.17 5.77 -30.57
CA ASP A 17 -52.04 5.46 -31.71
C ASP A 17 -53.47 6.04 -31.57
N ASP A 18 -53.80 6.55 -30.38
CA ASP A 18 -55.07 7.20 -30.06
C ASP A 18 -55.00 8.74 -30.04
N ASP A 19 -53.81 9.32 -30.20
CA ASP A 19 -53.58 10.77 -30.26
C ASP A 19 -53.45 11.25 -31.72
N HIS A 20 -54.19 12.31 -32.07
CA HIS A 20 -54.27 12.80 -33.44
C HIS A 20 -52.91 13.29 -33.97
N ASP A 21 -52.14 14.01 -33.16
CA ASP A 21 -50.86 14.59 -33.59
C ASP A 21 -49.79 13.50 -33.72
N ASP A 22 -49.77 12.54 -32.79
CA ASP A 22 -48.87 11.40 -32.84
C ASP A 22 -49.14 10.49 -34.06
N VAL A 23 -50.41 10.29 -34.43
CA VAL A 23 -50.78 9.52 -35.64
C VAL A 23 -50.23 10.19 -36.90
N LEU A 24 -50.31 11.52 -37.01
CA LEU A 24 -49.72 12.25 -38.15
C LEU A 24 -48.18 12.09 -38.21
N VAL A 25 -47.51 12.02 -37.06
CA VAL A 25 -46.07 11.74 -37.00
C VAL A 25 -45.78 10.29 -37.42
N LEU A 26 -46.54 9.32 -36.92
CA LEU A 26 -46.39 7.90 -37.28
C LEU A 26 -46.59 7.66 -38.77
N ASP A 27 -47.60 8.28 -39.39
CA ASP A 27 -47.85 8.15 -40.82
C ASP A 27 -46.71 8.76 -41.65
N ARG A 28 -46.13 9.88 -41.20
CA ARG A 28 -44.93 10.44 -41.82
C ARG A 28 -43.74 9.49 -41.71
N LEU A 29 -43.50 8.90 -40.54
CA LEU A 29 -42.41 7.94 -40.34
C LEU A 29 -42.60 6.67 -41.19
N ARG A 30 -43.83 6.17 -41.33
CA ARG A 30 -44.16 5.02 -42.20
C ARG A 30 -43.93 5.31 -43.67
N SER A 31 -44.05 6.57 -44.09
CA SER A 31 -43.82 6.96 -45.48
C SER A 31 -42.35 6.99 -45.88
N ASP A 32 -41.41 7.00 -44.92
CA ASP A 32 -39.97 6.90 -45.18
C ASP A 32 -39.53 5.43 -45.25
N PRO A 33 -39.17 4.90 -46.44
CA PRO A 33 -38.83 3.49 -46.62
C PRO A 33 -37.50 3.08 -45.95
N SER A 34 -36.72 4.05 -45.46
CA SER A 34 -35.48 3.78 -44.74
C SER A 34 -35.66 3.71 -43.21
N ILE A 35 -36.91 3.82 -42.73
CA ILE A 35 -37.27 3.65 -41.32
C ILE A 35 -37.92 2.27 -41.14
N GLU A 36 -37.36 1.46 -40.25
CA GLU A 36 -37.87 0.13 -39.94
C GLU A 36 -38.96 0.20 -38.86
N PHE A 37 -40.07 -0.52 -39.05
CA PHE A 37 -41.12 -0.68 -38.05
C PHE A 37 -41.12 -2.10 -37.48
N VAL A 38 -40.96 -2.21 -36.16
CA VAL A 38 -40.93 -3.50 -35.45
C VAL A 38 -42.09 -3.57 -34.47
N ASP A 39 -43.06 -4.44 -34.72
CA ASP A 39 -44.18 -4.70 -33.80
C ASP A 39 -44.06 -6.08 -33.15
N ARG A 40 -43.63 -6.08 -31.88
CA ARG A 40 -43.63 -7.27 -31.01
C ARG A 40 -44.47 -7.05 -29.75
N PHE A 41 -45.50 -6.21 -29.84
CA PHE A 41 -46.31 -5.84 -28.67
C PHE A 41 -46.99 -7.04 -28.01
N ALA A 42 -47.50 -7.99 -28.81
CA ALA A 42 -48.14 -9.20 -28.27
C ALA A 42 -47.20 -10.05 -27.40
N GLU A 43 -45.91 -10.13 -27.75
CA GLU A 43 -44.89 -10.83 -26.96
C GLU A 43 -44.64 -10.11 -25.62
N GLN A 44 -44.62 -8.78 -25.63
CA GLN A 44 -44.44 -7.97 -24.43
C GLN A 44 -45.66 -8.06 -23.50
N LEU A 45 -46.88 -8.02 -24.05
CA LEU A 45 -48.12 -8.16 -23.29
C LEU A 45 -48.24 -9.54 -22.63
N ALA A 46 -47.72 -10.59 -23.25
CA ALA A 46 -47.58 -11.90 -22.62
C ALA A 46 -46.65 -11.87 -21.39
N GLY A 47 -45.66 -10.96 -21.36
CA GLY A 47 -44.88 -10.64 -20.17
C GLY A 47 -45.73 -10.11 -19.02
N VAL A 48 -46.60 -9.14 -19.27
CA VAL A 48 -47.51 -8.56 -18.25
C VAL A 48 -48.41 -9.65 -17.66
N ARG A 49 -48.97 -10.53 -18.50
CA ARG A 49 -49.83 -11.64 -18.08
C ARG A 49 -49.12 -12.69 -17.21
N ARG A 50 -47.78 -12.74 -17.22
CA ARG A 50 -46.98 -13.68 -16.42
C ARG A 50 -46.59 -13.13 -15.04
N LEU A 51 -46.85 -11.85 -14.76
CA LEU A 51 -46.53 -11.25 -13.47
C LEU A 51 -47.29 -11.94 -12.33
N LEU A 52 -46.61 -12.07 -11.19
CA LEU A 52 -47.18 -12.64 -9.97
C LEU A 52 -47.02 -11.64 -8.79
N PRO A 53 -48.08 -11.42 -7.98
CA PRO A 53 -49.47 -11.87 -8.19
C PRO A 53 -50.06 -11.29 -9.48
N GLN A 54 -51.20 -11.85 -9.95
CA GLN A 54 -51.80 -11.38 -11.21
C GLN A 54 -52.05 -9.86 -11.17
N PRO A 55 -51.68 -9.13 -12.24
CA PRO A 55 -51.85 -7.70 -12.29
C PRO A 55 -53.32 -7.29 -12.40
N ASP A 56 -53.62 -6.06 -11.99
CA ASP A 56 -54.93 -5.43 -12.16
C ASP A 56 -55.36 -5.42 -13.65
N PRO A 57 -56.64 -5.68 -13.99
CA PRO A 57 -57.18 -5.52 -15.33
C PRO A 57 -56.77 -4.21 -16.04
N ASP A 58 -56.72 -3.08 -15.33
CA ASP A 58 -56.35 -1.78 -15.89
C ASP A 58 -54.93 -1.78 -16.48
N LEU A 59 -54.02 -2.61 -15.92
CA LEU A 59 -52.66 -2.74 -16.42
C LEU A 59 -52.59 -3.61 -17.68
N LEU A 60 -53.50 -4.57 -17.82
CA LEU A 60 -53.61 -5.43 -19.01
C LEU A 60 -54.24 -4.70 -20.20
N GLU A 61 -55.04 -3.67 -19.92
CA GLU A 61 -55.71 -2.83 -20.92
C GLU A 61 -54.91 -1.57 -21.29
N GLU A 62 -53.73 -1.35 -20.69
CA GLU A 62 -52.89 -0.19 -21.00
C GLU A 62 -52.51 -0.16 -22.49
N ALA A 63 -52.85 0.95 -23.15
CA ALA A 63 -52.70 1.10 -24.59
C ALA A 63 -51.24 1.03 -25.06
N LYS A 64 -51.05 0.46 -26.25
CA LYS A 64 -49.77 0.35 -26.96
C LYS A 64 -49.15 1.73 -27.20
N ARG A 65 -47.82 1.78 -27.25
CA ARG A 65 -47.05 2.97 -27.64
C ARG A 65 -46.06 2.61 -28.75
N TRP A 66 -45.56 3.63 -29.45
CA TRP A 66 -44.54 3.51 -30.48
C TRP A 66 -43.34 4.38 -30.14
N ALA A 67 -42.18 3.77 -29.89
CA ALA A 67 -40.93 4.49 -29.66
C ALA A 67 -40.15 4.63 -30.96
N TYR A 68 -39.92 5.87 -31.41
CA TYR A 68 -39.05 6.19 -32.55
C TYR A 68 -37.64 6.54 -32.06
N TYR A 69 -36.65 5.80 -32.57
CA TYR A 69 -35.23 5.98 -32.33
C TYR A 69 -34.54 6.54 -33.59
N PRO A 70 -34.36 7.87 -33.72
CA PRO A 70 -33.85 8.48 -34.95
C PRO A 70 -32.48 7.94 -35.39
N TRP A 71 -31.59 7.69 -34.43
CA TRP A 71 -30.23 7.18 -34.70
C TRP A 71 -30.20 5.72 -35.16
N ARG A 72 -31.27 4.95 -34.92
CA ARG A 72 -31.46 3.60 -35.47
C ARG A 72 -32.31 3.59 -36.73
N ARG A 73 -32.96 4.71 -37.05
CA ARG A 73 -34.04 4.80 -38.04
C ARG A 73 -35.09 3.70 -37.79
N MET A 74 -35.55 3.55 -36.55
CA MET A 74 -36.43 2.45 -36.17
C MET A 74 -37.57 2.94 -35.28
N VAL A 75 -38.77 2.42 -35.53
CA VAL A 75 -39.97 2.62 -34.72
C VAL A 75 -40.38 1.27 -34.13
N VAL A 76 -40.46 1.17 -32.81
CA VAL A 76 -40.72 -0.09 -32.09
C VAL A 76 -42.01 0.03 -31.29
N ALA A 77 -42.91 -0.95 -31.43
CA ALA A 77 -44.07 -1.06 -30.57
C ALA A 77 -43.64 -1.47 -29.16
N ILE A 78 -44.09 -0.74 -28.14
CA ILE A 78 -43.77 -0.99 -26.73
C ILE A 78 -45.03 -0.97 -25.85
N LEU A 79 -44.93 -1.59 -24.68
CA LEU A 79 -45.93 -1.45 -23.62
C LEU A 79 -46.06 0.02 -23.19
N GLY A 80 -47.25 0.38 -22.70
CA GLY A 80 -47.44 1.65 -21.98
C GLY A 80 -46.55 1.72 -20.73
N LEU A 81 -46.42 2.92 -20.18
CA LEU A 81 -45.47 3.22 -19.11
C LEU A 81 -45.57 2.25 -17.92
N ARG A 82 -46.79 1.98 -17.45
CA ARG A 82 -47.01 1.16 -16.25
C ARG A 82 -46.63 -0.29 -16.51
N GLY A 83 -47.09 -0.86 -17.62
CA GLY A 83 -46.83 -2.24 -18.02
C GLY A 83 -45.36 -2.46 -18.37
N PHE A 84 -44.74 -1.49 -19.06
CA PHE A 84 -43.32 -1.51 -19.38
C PHE A 84 -42.47 -1.59 -18.10
N ARG A 85 -42.69 -0.69 -17.13
CA ARG A 85 -41.97 -0.71 -15.86
C ARG A 85 -42.25 -1.98 -15.05
N ALA A 86 -43.52 -2.39 -14.96
CA ALA A 86 -43.91 -3.56 -14.20
C ALA A 86 -43.24 -4.84 -14.68
N VAL A 87 -43.12 -5.03 -16.00
CA VAL A 87 -42.45 -6.20 -16.60
C VAL A 87 -40.93 -6.09 -16.51
N ARG A 88 -40.35 -4.92 -16.84
CA ARG A 88 -38.90 -4.71 -16.86
C ARG A 88 -38.27 -4.91 -15.48
N LEU A 89 -38.93 -4.44 -14.43
CA LEU A 89 -38.41 -4.40 -13.06
C LEU A 89 -38.95 -5.53 -12.16
N ASP A 90 -39.76 -6.46 -12.68
CA ASP A 90 -40.40 -7.51 -11.87
C ASP A 90 -39.39 -8.35 -11.07
N ARG A 91 -38.26 -8.68 -11.68
CA ARG A 91 -37.19 -9.48 -11.07
C ARG A 91 -36.44 -8.75 -9.96
N ASN A 92 -36.62 -7.45 -9.82
CA ASN A 92 -36.01 -6.63 -8.78
C ASN A 92 -36.95 -6.44 -7.58
N ARG A 93 -38.25 -6.74 -7.70
CA ARG A 93 -39.35 -6.31 -6.80
C ARG A 93 -39.18 -6.64 -5.31
N HIS A 94 -38.35 -7.61 -4.93
CA HIS A 94 -38.09 -7.94 -3.52
C HIS A 94 -36.68 -7.60 -3.05
N LEU A 95 -35.84 -7.11 -3.96
CA LEU A 95 -34.57 -6.45 -3.64
C LEU A 95 -34.76 -4.93 -3.58
N ILE A 96 -35.70 -4.40 -4.38
CA ILE A 96 -36.23 -3.03 -4.35
C ILE A 96 -37.76 -3.17 -4.44
N THR A 97 -38.44 -2.95 -3.32
CA THR A 97 -39.90 -3.06 -3.22
C THR A 97 -40.60 -2.05 -4.12
N ALA A 98 -41.87 -2.31 -4.46
CA ALA A 98 -42.65 -1.37 -5.26
C ALA A 98 -42.82 0.00 -4.60
N GLU A 99 -42.73 0.08 -3.27
CA GLU A 99 -42.75 1.34 -2.53
C GLU A 99 -41.43 2.08 -2.64
N GLU A 100 -40.32 1.38 -2.38
CA GLU A 100 -38.96 1.91 -2.57
C GLU A 100 -38.75 2.38 -4.01
N GLN A 101 -39.19 1.61 -5.00
CA GLN A 101 -39.11 1.98 -6.42
C GLN A 101 -39.85 3.30 -6.72
N ARG A 102 -41.01 3.56 -6.07
CA ARG A 102 -41.73 4.84 -6.23
C ARG A 102 -40.95 6.00 -5.63
N ALA A 103 -40.34 5.81 -4.46
CA ALA A 103 -39.48 6.81 -3.83
C ALA A 103 -38.25 7.11 -4.71
N LEU A 104 -37.56 6.08 -5.19
CA LEU A 104 -36.42 6.22 -6.10
C LEU A 104 -36.80 6.91 -7.41
N HIS A 105 -37.97 6.62 -7.98
CA HIS A 105 -38.46 7.31 -9.17
C HIS A 105 -38.76 8.81 -8.97
N ALA A 106 -38.82 9.32 -7.74
CA ALA A 106 -38.92 10.75 -7.50
C ALA A 106 -37.55 11.45 -7.63
N LEU A 107 -36.45 10.70 -7.58
CA LEU A 107 -35.10 11.27 -7.57
C LEU A 107 -34.68 11.83 -8.92
N ARG A 108 -33.97 12.94 -8.86
CA ARG A 108 -33.29 13.64 -9.94
C ARG A 108 -31.79 13.56 -9.70
N VAL A 109 -31.10 12.81 -10.55
CA VAL A 109 -29.68 12.51 -10.38
C VAL A 109 -28.85 13.16 -11.49
N GLY A 110 -27.84 13.94 -11.11
CA GLY A 110 -26.87 14.51 -12.05
C GLY A 110 -25.65 13.62 -12.20
N VAL A 111 -25.10 13.51 -13.41
CA VAL A 111 -23.82 12.83 -13.68
C VAL A 111 -22.92 13.75 -14.52
N VAL A 112 -21.75 14.08 -13.98
CA VAL A 112 -20.76 14.96 -14.60
C VAL A 112 -19.57 14.12 -15.03
N GLY A 113 -19.28 14.05 -16.33
CA GLY A 113 -18.29 13.14 -16.90
C GLY A 113 -18.90 11.79 -17.27
N LEU A 114 -18.97 11.51 -18.57
CA LEU A 114 -19.64 10.35 -19.16
C LEU A 114 -18.64 9.39 -19.81
N SER A 115 -17.38 9.40 -19.36
CA SER A 115 -16.44 8.33 -19.64
C SER A 115 -16.62 7.15 -18.69
N ALA A 116 -16.37 7.29 -17.39
CA ALA A 116 -16.72 6.27 -16.39
C ALA A 116 -18.20 6.40 -15.95
N GLY A 117 -18.68 7.63 -15.78
CA GLY A 117 -20.03 7.92 -15.30
C GLY A 117 -21.18 7.40 -16.17
N HIS A 118 -20.94 7.05 -17.44
CA HIS A 118 -21.97 6.40 -18.28
C HIS A 118 -22.46 5.09 -17.67
N ALA A 119 -21.58 4.32 -17.02
CA ALA A 119 -21.92 3.03 -16.43
C ALA A 119 -22.81 3.21 -15.20
N ILE A 120 -22.57 4.28 -14.42
CA ILE A 120 -23.41 4.67 -13.29
C ILE A 120 -24.80 5.07 -13.79
N ALA A 121 -24.87 6.01 -14.75
CA ALA A 121 -26.13 6.47 -15.32
C ALA A 121 -26.95 5.30 -15.92
N TYR A 122 -26.29 4.40 -16.63
CA TYR A 122 -26.92 3.21 -17.21
C TYR A 122 -27.40 2.23 -16.14
N THR A 123 -26.61 1.97 -15.09
CA THR A 123 -27.00 1.12 -13.96
C THR A 123 -28.23 1.68 -13.24
N LEU A 124 -28.24 2.98 -12.93
CA LEU A 124 -29.39 3.65 -12.32
C LEU A 124 -30.65 3.52 -13.18
N ALA A 125 -30.54 3.69 -14.50
CA ALA A 125 -31.65 3.51 -15.42
C ALA A 125 -32.13 2.05 -15.50
N ALA A 126 -31.21 1.08 -15.45
CA ALA A 126 -31.51 -0.36 -15.48
C ALA A 126 -32.27 -0.82 -14.23
N GLU A 127 -31.90 -0.30 -13.06
CA GLU A 127 -32.57 -0.59 -11.79
C GLU A 127 -33.83 0.25 -11.57
N GLY A 128 -34.05 1.29 -12.38
CA GLY A 128 -35.13 2.26 -12.17
C GLY A 128 -34.91 3.14 -10.93
N ALA A 129 -33.66 3.32 -10.51
CA ALA A 129 -33.28 3.98 -9.26
C ALA A 129 -33.37 5.52 -9.29
N CYS A 130 -33.90 6.09 -10.38
CA CYS A 130 -34.19 7.52 -10.52
C CYS A 130 -35.37 7.74 -11.47
N GLY A 131 -35.97 8.93 -11.43
CA GLY A 131 -36.97 9.37 -12.40
C GLY A 131 -36.43 10.35 -13.44
N THR A 132 -35.30 10.99 -13.16
CA THR A 132 -34.65 11.94 -14.06
C THR A 132 -33.15 11.84 -13.94
N LEU A 133 -32.46 11.83 -15.09
CA LEU A 133 -31.02 11.95 -15.19
C LEU A 133 -30.64 13.28 -15.84
N ARG A 134 -29.61 13.95 -15.35
CA ARG A 134 -29.00 15.12 -16.00
C ARG A 134 -27.54 14.81 -16.30
N LEU A 135 -27.16 14.78 -17.56
CA LEU A 135 -25.84 14.32 -18.00
C LEU A 135 -25.03 15.48 -18.57
N ALA A 136 -23.81 15.70 -18.06
CA ALA A 136 -22.90 16.74 -18.53
C ALA A 136 -21.55 16.17 -18.98
N ASP A 137 -21.19 16.36 -20.24
CA ASP A 137 -19.87 16.04 -20.79
C ASP A 137 -19.66 16.83 -22.09
N PHE A 138 -18.48 17.45 -22.25
CA PHE A 138 -18.14 18.23 -23.45
C PHE A 138 -17.38 17.42 -24.51
N ASP A 139 -16.82 16.27 -24.13
CA ASP A 139 -15.98 15.46 -24.99
C ASP A 139 -16.78 14.67 -26.01
N LYS A 140 -16.07 14.28 -27.06
CA LYS A 140 -16.53 13.33 -28.07
C LYS A 140 -15.96 11.94 -27.78
N ILE A 141 -16.63 10.92 -28.31
CA ILE A 141 -16.13 9.55 -28.30
C ILE A 141 -14.88 9.47 -29.18
N GLU A 142 -13.80 8.95 -28.61
CA GLU A 142 -12.57 8.60 -29.29
C GLU A 142 -12.37 7.08 -29.32
N LEU A 143 -11.48 6.61 -30.19
CA LEU A 143 -11.14 5.18 -30.28
C LEU A 143 -10.68 4.60 -28.94
N SER A 144 -9.93 5.38 -28.17
CA SER A 144 -9.42 5.01 -26.83
C SER A 144 -10.54 4.78 -25.81
N ASN A 145 -11.76 5.25 -26.05
CA ASN A 145 -12.89 5.07 -25.14
C ASN A 145 -13.65 3.75 -25.33
N LEU A 146 -13.50 3.09 -26.48
CA LEU A 146 -14.20 1.84 -26.80
C LEU A 146 -13.80 0.67 -25.88
N ASN A 147 -12.74 0.81 -25.10
CA ASN A 147 -12.34 -0.19 -24.11
C ASN A 147 -13.30 -0.27 -22.91
N ARG A 148 -14.14 0.76 -22.69
CA ARG A 148 -14.96 0.90 -21.47
C ARG A 148 -16.35 1.49 -21.69
N VAL A 149 -16.54 2.30 -22.73
CA VAL A 149 -17.86 2.84 -23.09
C VAL A 149 -18.53 1.89 -24.09
N PRO A 150 -19.80 1.48 -23.91
CA PRO A 150 -20.48 0.48 -24.74
C PRO A 150 -20.92 1.10 -26.08
N VAL A 151 -19.95 1.36 -26.94
CA VAL A 151 -20.10 2.03 -28.25
C VAL A 151 -19.31 1.31 -29.32
N GLY A 152 -19.71 1.51 -30.58
CA GLY A 152 -18.99 0.98 -31.74
C GLY A 152 -18.10 2.02 -32.41
N VAL A 153 -17.31 1.57 -33.39
CA VAL A 153 -16.46 2.47 -34.21
C VAL A 153 -17.26 3.53 -34.99
N PHE A 154 -18.55 3.29 -35.22
CA PHE A 154 -19.47 4.23 -35.87
C PHE A 154 -19.88 5.41 -34.98
N ASP A 155 -19.66 5.31 -33.67
CA ASP A 155 -20.04 6.34 -32.70
C ASP A 155 -18.91 7.36 -32.45
N ILE A 156 -17.72 7.15 -33.02
CA ILE A 156 -16.57 8.05 -32.88
C ILE A 156 -16.93 9.44 -33.40
N GLY A 157 -16.61 10.47 -32.60
CA GLY A 157 -16.91 11.87 -32.88
C GLY A 157 -18.26 12.36 -32.36
N LEU A 158 -19.12 11.47 -31.84
CA LEU A 158 -20.36 11.85 -31.15
C LEU A 158 -20.07 12.23 -29.70
N ASN A 159 -20.82 13.18 -29.14
CA ASN A 159 -20.66 13.63 -27.75
C ASN A 159 -20.97 12.49 -26.75
N LYS A 160 -20.16 12.38 -25.69
CA LYS A 160 -20.28 11.30 -24.68
C LYS A 160 -21.63 11.32 -23.95
N ALA A 161 -22.12 12.50 -23.54
CA ALA A 161 -23.42 12.63 -22.86
C ALA A 161 -24.59 12.25 -23.77
N MET A 162 -24.55 12.66 -25.04
CA MET A 162 -25.54 12.28 -26.04
C MET A 162 -25.61 10.75 -26.24
N ILE A 163 -24.46 10.09 -26.34
CA ILE A 163 -24.41 8.64 -26.51
C ILE A 163 -24.93 7.90 -25.27
N ALA A 164 -24.55 8.33 -24.07
CA ALA A 164 -25.08 7.76 -22.84
C ALA A 164 -26.61 7.88 -22.80
N ALA A 165 -27.16 9.05 -23.13
CA ALA A 165 -28.60 9.27 -23.28
C ALA A 165 -29.27 8.32 -24.28
N ARG A 166 -28.66 8.10 -25.46
CA ARG A 166 -29.20 7.17 -26.47
C ARG A 166 -29.24 5.73 -25.95
N ARG A 167 -28.19 5.28 -25.25
CA ARG A 167 -28.16 3.94 -24.64
C ARG A 167 -29.19 3.78 -23.53
N ILE A 168 -29.40 4.82 -22.72
CA ILE A 168 -30.44 4.85 -21.70
C ILE A 168 -31.84 4.82 -22.35
N ALA A 169 -32.06 5.59 -23.41
CA ALA A 169 -33.34 5.62 -24.12
C ALA A 169 -33.68 4.28 -24.79
N GLU A 170 -32.67 3.56 -25.30
CA GLU A 170 -32.82 2.18 -25.81
C GLU A 170 -33.21 1.17 -24.71
N LEU A 171 -32.92 1.48 -23.44
CA LEU A 171 -33.22 0.65 -22.27
C LEU A 171 -34.55 1.01 -21.61
N ASP A 172 -34.79 2.30 -21.38
CA ASP A 172 -36.03 2.86 -20.84
C ASP A 172 -36.43 4.11 -21.64
N PRO A 173 -37.34 3.97 -22.62
CA PRO A 173 -37.78 5.07 -23.45
C PRO A 173 -38.62 6.12 -22.69
N TYR A 174 -38.98 5.85 -21.44
CA TYR A 174 -39.76 6.73 -20.59
C TYR A 174 -38.94 7.47 -19.52
N LEU A 175 -37.64 7.18 -19.40
CA LEU A 175 -36.78 7.88 -18.45
C LEU A 175 -36.44 9.29 -18.97
N ALA A 176 -36.69 10.32 -18.17
CA ALA A 176 -36.33 11.69 -18.52
C ALA A 176 -34.82 11.87 -18.42
N VAL A 177 -34.19 12.36 -19.49
CA VAL A 177 -32.75 12.63 -19.53
C VAL A 177 -32.48 14.01 -20.13
N ASP A 178 -31.94 14.90 -19.31
CA ASP A 178 -31.50 16.25 -19.68
C ASP A 178 -30.01 16.22 -20.05
N LEU A 179 -29.62 16.96 -21.08
CA LEU A 179 -28.24 16.97 -21.61
C LEU A 179 -27.59 18.34 -21.54
N VAL A 180 -26.37 18.38 -20.99
CA VAL A 180 -25.46 19.54 -21.03
C VAL A 180 -24.20 19.14 -21.82
N THR A 181 -24.29 19.19 -23.15
CA THR A 181 -23.23 18.75 -24.07
C THR A 181 -22.05 19.72 -24.16
N SER A 182 -22.15 20.90 -23.53
CA SER A 182 -21.05 21.85 -23.36
C SER A 182 -20.15 21.51 -22.17
N GLY A 183 -20.49 20.48 -21.38
CA GLY A 183 -19.86 20.24 -20.08
C GLY A 183 -20.22 21.32 -19.05
N LEU A 184 -19.61 21.22 -17.86
CA LEU A 184 -19.79 22.21 -16.80
C LEU A 184 -18.71 23.29 -16.84
N SER A 185 -19.11 24.49 -16.45
CA SER A 185 -18.26 25.65 -16.23
C SER A 185 -18.64 26.31 -14.90
N PRO A 186 -17.82 27.25 -14.38
CA PRO A 186 -18.18 28.03 -13.20
C PRO A 186 -19.56 28.70 -13.31
N GLU A 187 -19.96 29.11 -14.52
CA GLU A 187 -21.22 29.81 -14.77
C GLU A 187 -22.43 28.86 -14.89
N SER A 188 -22.22 27.59 -15.25
CA SER A 188 -23.30 26.62 -15.47
C SER A 188 -23.51 25.61 -14.34
N VAL A 189 -22.55 25.51 -13.40
CA VAL A 189 -22.62 24.55 -12.29
C VAL A 189 -23.87 24.73 -11.42
N ASP A 190 -24.26 25.99 -11.21
CA ASP A 190 -25.38 26.35 -10.34
C ASP A 190 -26.72 25.93 -10.96
N GLU A 191 -26.89 26.14 -12.26
CA GLU A 191 -28.06 25.69 -13.01
C GLU A 191 -28.10 24.16 -13.11
N PHE A 192 -26.93 23.52 -13.29
CA PHE A 192 -26.85 22.06 -13.35
C PHE A 192 -27.25 21.39 -12.05
N LEU A 193 -26.90 21.97 -10.89
CA LEU A 193 -27.25 21.44 -9.58
C LEU A 193 -28.69 21.74 -9.15
N ASP A 194 -29.37 22.66 -9.83
CA ASP A 194 -30.71 23.08 -9.43
C ASP A 194 -31.72 21.92 -9.47
N GLY A 195 -32.34 21.68 -8.32
CA GLY A 195 -33.33 20.63 -8.09
C GLY A 195 -32.80 19.20 -8.16
N LEU A 196 -31.48 18.97 -8.08
CA LEU A 196 -30.92 17.62 -7.97
C LEU A 196 -30.98 17.09 -6.54
N ASP A 197 -31.29 15.81 -6.40
CA ASP A 197 -31.25 15.10 -5.11
C ASP A 197 -29.87 14.50 -4.84
N VAL A 198 -29.11 14.14 -5.89
CA VAL A 198 -27.75 13.61 -5.82
C VAL A 198 -26.99 14.03 -7.07
N VAL A 199 -25.70 14.37 -6.94
CA VAL A 199 -24.78 14.52 -8.08
C VAL A 199 -23.65 13.51 -8.00
N ILE A 200 -23.33 12.92 -9.16
CA ILE A 200 -22.22 11.99 -9.37
C ILE A 200 -21.15 12.71 -10.17
N GLU A 201 -19.94 12.72 -9.65
CA GLU A 201 -18.80 13.43 -10.20
C GLU A 201 -17.75 12.43 -10.72
N GLU A 202 -17.58 12.38 -12.04
CA GLU A 202 -16.70 11.45 -12.78
C GLU A 202 -15.92 12.17 -13.89
N CYS A 203 -15.61 13.47 -13.70
CA CYS A 203 -14.90 14.29 -14.68
C CYS A 203 -13.38 14.33 -14.42
N ASP A 204 -12.58 14.66 -15.43
CA ASP A 204 -11.11 14.62 -15.31
C ASP A 204 -10.52 15.95 -14.79
N SER A 205 -11.28 17.04 -14.84
CA SER A 205 -10.83 18.39 -14.47
C SER A 205 -10.97 18.65 -12.97
N LEU A 206 -9.84 18.66 -12.25
CA LEU A 206 -9.80 18.92 -10.81
C LEU A 206 -10.46 20.25 -10.40
N ASP A 207 -10.33 21.29 -11.23
CA ASP A 207 -10.97 22.59 -11.05
C ASP A 207 -12.49 22.48 -11.07
N ILE A 208 -13.08 21.78 -12.06
CA ILE A 208 -14.51 21.50 -12.09
C ILE A 208 -14.94 20.63 -10.90
N LYS A 209 -14.13 19.63 -10.50
CA LYS A 209 -14.43 18.80 -9.32
C LYS A 209 -14.59 19.64 -8.04
N VAL A 210 -13.74 20.65 -7.87
CA VAL A 210 -13.76 21.54 -6.70
C VAL A 210 -14.95 22.50 -6.76
N ILE A 211 -15.16 23.15 -7.92
CA ILE A 211 -16.28 24.09 -8.11
C ILE A 211 -17.62 23.38 -7.88
N LEU A 212 -17.78 22.17 -8.44
CA LEU A 212 -18.98 21.35 -8.26
C LEU A 212 -19.24 21.04 -6.78
N ARG A 213 -18.22 20.61 -6.04
CA ARG A 213 -18.35 20.29 -4.61
C ARG A 213 -18.65 21.50 -3.76
N GLN A 214 -18.05 22.66 -4.05
CA GLN A 214 -18.38 23.91 -3.37
C GLN A 214 -19.83 24.33 -3.62
N ALA A 215 -20.28 24.28 -4.87
CA ALA A 215 -21.64 24.61 -5.25
C ALA A 215 -22.67 23.61 -4.69
N ALA A 216 -22.33 22.32 -4.61
CA ALA A 216 -23.15 21.27 -4.02
C ALA A 216 -23.24 21.41 -2.49
N CYS A 217 -22.11 21.69 -1.82
CA CYS A 217 -22.04 21.98 -0.38
C CYS A 217 -22.95 23.16 0.00
N ALA A 218 -22.88 24.27 -0.76
CA ALA A 218 -23.73 25.44 -0.55
C ALA A 218 -25.24 25.15 -0.69
N ARG A 219 -25.62 24.09 -1.40
CA ARG A 219 -27.01 23.67 -1.66
C ARG A 219 -27.45 22.48 -0.82
N GLY A 220 -26.53 21.88 -0.06
CA GLY A 220 -26.79 20.61 0.63
C GLY A 220 -27.09 19.46 -0.33
N VAL A 221 -26.49 19.44 -1.52
CA VAL A 221 -26.66 18.33 -2.48
C VAL A 221 -25.55 17.29 -2.26
N PRO A 222 -25.86 16.02 -1.97
CA PRO A 222 -24.87 14.95 -1.87
C PRO A 222 -24.02 14.80 -3.14
N VAL A 223 -22.72 14.58 -2.97
CA VAL A 223 -21.77 14.27 -4.05
C VAL A 223 -21.26 12.84 -3.90
N LEU A 224 -21.33 12.06 -4.98
CA LEU A 224 -20.76 10.71 -5.06
C LEU A 224 -19.68 10.68 -6.15
N MET A 225 -18.58 9.95 -5.92
CA MET A 225 -17.53 9.73 -6.91
C MET A 225 -17.01 8.30 -6.76
N ALA A 226 -16.78 7.60 -7.85
CA ALA A 226 -16.01 6.37 -7.88
C ALA A 226 -14.69 6.59 -8.63
N THR A 227 -13.73 5.69 -8.40
CA THR A 227 -12.49 5.66 -9.18
C THR A 227 -12.24 4.23 -9.67
N SER A 228 -11.55 4.12 -10.81
CA SER A 228 -11.37 2.86 -11.52
C SER A 228 -10.28 1.95 -10.96
N ASP A 229 -9.64 2.26 -9.83
CA ASP A 229 -8.63 1.39 -9.22
C ASP A 229 -9.04 0.98 -7.80
N ARG A 230 -9.09 -0.33 -7.57
CA ARG A 230 -9.49 -0.96 -6.29
C ARG A 230 -10.82 -0.44 -5.72
N GLY A 231 -11.73 -0.02 -6.61
CA GLY A 231 -13.11 0.33 -6.31
C GLY A 231 -13.28 1.37 -5.22
N LEU A 232 -12.40 2.38 -5.14
CA LEU A 232 -12.59 3.50 -4.21
C LEU A 232 -13.85 4.28 -4.59
N VAL A 233 -14.72 4.47 -3.59
CA VAL A 233 -15.90 5.32 -3.65
C VAL A 233 -15.82 6.37 -2.54
N ASP A 234 -16.10 7.60 -2.92
CA ASP A 234 -16.11 8.79 -2.09
C ASP A 234 -17.55 9.32 -2.01
N VAL A 235 -18.02 9.53 -0.79
CA VAL A 235 -19.40 9.93 -0.47
C VAL A 235 -19.33 11.19 0.37
N GLU A 236 -19.94 12.28 -0.10
CA GLU A 236 -20.02 13.56 0.59
C GLU A 236 -21.50 13.96 0.78
N ARG A 237 -22.08 13.70 1.96
CA ARG A 237 -23.48 13.96 2.29
C ARG A 237 -23.68 15.38 2.79
N TYR A 238 -23.55 16.37 1.90
CA TYR A 238 -23.74 17.78 2.26
C TYR A 238 -25.17 18.11 2.74
N ASP A 239 -26.15 17.25 2.42
CA ASP A 239 -27.52 17.29 2.94
C ASP A 239 -27.61 17.00 4.45
N VAL A 240 -26.73 16.14 4.97
CA VAL A 240 -26.68 15.75 6.39
C VAL A 240 -25.55 16.49 7.13
N GLU A 241 -24.46 16.79 6.43
CA GLU A 241 -23.25 17.41 6.97
C GLU A 241 -22.87 18.68 6.18
N PRO A 242 -23.63 19.79 6.29
CA PRO A 242 -23.41 20.99 5.47
C PRO A 242 -22.05 21.68 5.72
N GLY A 243 -21.42 21.42 6.86
CA GLY A 243 -20.11 21.98 7.22
C GLY A 243 -18.91 21.12 6.80
N ARG A 244 -19.14 20.00 6.08
CA ARG A 244 -18.06 19.09 5.70
C ARG A 244 -17.11 19.75 4.70
N PRO A 245 -15.78 19.73 4.92
CA PRO A 245 -14.83 20.20 3.92
C PRO A 245 -14.89 19.34 2.65
N ILE A 246 -14.76 19.98 1.49
CA ILE A 246 -14.69 19.29 0.19
C ILE A 246 -13.52 18.30 0.16
N PHE A 247 -13.71 17.17 -0.53
CA PHE A 247 -12.79 16.04 -0.51
C PHE A 247 -12.37 15.62 0.90
N HIS A 248 -13.28 15.76 1.87
CA HIS A 248 -12.99 15.51 3.29
C HIS A 248 -11.79 16.30 3.86
N GLY A 249 -11.40 17.41 3.22
CA GLY A 249 -10.25 18.23 3.61
C GLY A 249 -8.90 17.79 3.04
N LEU A 250 -8.86 16.79 2.15
CA LEU A 250 -7.63 16.25 1.56
C LEU A 250 -6.89 17.24 0.65
N LEU A 251 -7.55 18.32 0.24
CA LEU A 251 -6.94 19.40 -0.55
C LEU A 251 -6.28 20.50 0.30
N GLY A 252 -6.42 20.47 1.64
CA GLY A 252 -5.88 21.52 2.52
C GLY A 252 -6.50 22.91 2.23
N ASP A 253 -5.68 23.97 2.28
CA ASP A 253 -6.10 25.38 2.12
C ASP A 253 -6.22 25.85 0.66
N ILE A 254 -6.31 24.92 -0.29
CA ILE A 254 -6.34 25.21 -1.73
C ILE A 254 -7.79 25.37 -2.20
N ASP A 255 -8.08 26.53 -2.78
CA ASP A 255 -9.38 26.86 -3.38
C ASP A 255 -9.37 26.68 -4.92
N ALA A 256 -10.54 26.78 -5.55
CA ALA A 256 -10.73 26.64 -7.00
C ALA A 256 -9.89 27.66 -7.80
N ASP A 257 -9.83 28.90 -7.33
CA ASP A 257 -9.14 30.00 -8.01
C ASP A 257 -7.63 29.76 -8.08
N LYS A 258 -7.03 29.21 -7.00
CA LYS A 258 -5.63 28.80 -6.98
C LYS A 258 -5.36 27.60 -7.88
N LEU A 259 -6.32 26.69 -8.07
CA LEU A 259 -6.18 25.50 -8.92
C LEU A 259 -6.25 25.83 -10.43
N CYS A 260 -7.05 26.81 -10.85
CA CYS A 260 -7.17 27.20 -12.26
C CYS A 260 -5.84 27.70 -12.87
N GLY A 261 -4.95 28.26 -12.06
CA GLY A 261 -3.64 28.76 -12.50
C GLY A 261 -2.51 27.72 -12.51
N LEU A 262 -2.74 26.51 -12.01
CA LEU A 262 -1.72 25.46 -11.91
C LEU A 262 -1.56 24.68 -13.21
N THR A 263 -0.32 24.31 -13.54
CA THR A 263 -0.04 23.40 -14.65
C THR A 263 -0.55 21.99 -14.34
N THR A 264 -0.74 21.13 -15.34
CA THR A 264 -1.08 19.71 -15.14
C THR A 264 -0.15 19.03 -14.15
N LYS A 265 1.16 19.34 -14.24
CA LYS A 265 2.20 18.81 -13.33
C LYS A 265 2.00 19.27 -11.89
N ASP A 266 1.61 20.53 -11.68
CA ASP A 266 1.37 21.09 -10.35
C ASP A 266 0.08 20.57 -9.72
N LYS A 267 -0.88 20.07 -10.52
CA LYS A 267 -2.11 19.44 -10.05
C LYS A 267 -1.91 17.98 -9.58
N VAL A 268 -0.84 17.31 -10.01
CA VAL A 268 -0.59 15.88 -9.73
C VAL A 268 -0.62 15.52 -8.23
N PRO A 269 0.06 16.25 -7.32
CA PRO A 269 0.05 15.90 -5.89
C PRO A 269 -1.35 15.92 -5.27
N HIS A 270 -2.22 16.82 -5.74
CA HIS A 270 -3.60 16.94 -5.27
C HIS A 270 -4.47 15.77 -5.74
N VAL A 271 -4.32 15.39 -7.01
CA VAL A 271 -5.00 14.21 -7.57
C VAL A 271 -4.56 12.94 -6.82
N LEU A 272 -3.26 12.80 -6.53
CA LEU A 272 -2.74 11.65 -5.78
C LEU A 272 -3.31 11.54 -4.36
N ASN A 273 -3.55 12.67 -3.68
CA ASN A 273 -4.23 12.67 -2.38
C ASN A 273 -5.69 12.27 -2.51
N ILE A 274 -6.40 12.76 -3.55
CA ILE A 274 -7.79 12.39 -3.80
C ILE A 274 -7.92 10.89 -4.09
N LEU A 275 -7.01 10.32 -4.90
CA LEU A 275 -7.01 8.91 -5.27
C LEU A 275 -6.52 7.98 -4.15
N ASP A 276 -6.04 8.54 -3.03
CA ASP A 276 -5.42 7.79 -1.93
C ASP A 276 -4.32 6.87 -2.44
N CYS A 277 -3.22 7.48 -2.89
CA CYS A 277 -2.14 6.82 -3.62
C CYS A 277 -1.52 5.61 -2.91
N GLN A 278 -1.62 5.53 -1.58
CA GLN A 278 -1.10 4.41 -0.78
C GLN A 278 -1.88 3.12 -1.01
N GLU A 279 -3.17 3.25 -1.29
CA GLU A 279 -4.08 2.13 -1.46
C GLU A 279 -4.27 1.75 -2.93
N LEU A 280 -3.57 2.39 -3.87
CA LEU A 280 -3.59 2.02 -5.29
C LEU A 280 -3.05 0.60 -5.53
N SER A 281 -3.61 -0.10 -6.52
CA SER A 281 -3.08 -1.38 -6.95
C SER A 281 -1.67 -1.19 -7.51
N ALA A 282 -0.82 -2.22 -7.37
CA ALA A 282 0.53 -2.15 -7.90
C ALA A 282 0.55 -1.87 -9.41
N ARG A 283 -0.45 -2.39 -10.15
CA ARG A 283 -0.57 -2.19 -11.60
C ARG A 283 -0.94 -0.74 -11.93
N CYS A 284 -1.90 -0.17 -11.21
CA CYS A 284 -2.30 1.22 -11.43
C CYS A 284 -1.17 2.18 -11.05
N ALA A 285 -0.57 2.00 -9.87
CA ALA A 285 0.56 2.81 -9.40
C ALA A 285 1.73 2.78 -10.40
N ALA A 286 2.11 1.61 -10.93
CA ALA A 286 3.14 1.50 -11.95
C ALA A 286 2.74 2.21 -13.26
N SER A 287 1.48 2.04 -13.70
CA SER A 287 0.98 2.69 -14.92
C SER A 287 0.94 4.21 -14.80
N MET A 288 0.70 4.75 -13.61
CA MET A 288 0.65 6.20 -13.37
C MET A 288 2.01 6.89 -13.57
N ILE A 289 3.11 6.19 -13.30
CA ILE A 289 4.47 6.71 -13.56
C ILE A 289 4.72 6.85 -15.07
N GLU A 290 4.07 6.02 -15.88
CA GLU A 290 4.24 5.95 -17.33
C GLU A 290 3.35 6.91 -18.11
N VAL A 291 2.41 7.60 -17.45
CA VAL A 291 1.53 8.59 -18.09
C VAL A 291 2.35 9.76 -18.64
N ASP A 292 2.02 10.21 -19.85
CA ASP A 292 2.77 11.17 -20.67
C ASP A 292 4.21 10.75 -21.04
N GLN A 293 4.61 9.51 -20.74
CA GLN A 293 5.89 8.91 -21.13
C GLN A 293 5.69 7.79 -22.16
N THR A 294 5.07 6.70 -21.73
CA THR A 294 4.75 5.53 -22.58
C THR A 294 3.26 5.22 -22.63
N LEU A 295 2.46 5.83 -21.74
CA LEU A 295 1.01 5.78 -21.71
C LEU A 295 0.44 7.19 -21.96
N TRP A 296 -0.53 7.30 -22.87
CA TRP A 296 -1.14 8.59 -23.23
C TRP A 296 -2.11 9.15 -22.17
N GLY A 297 -2.63 8.31 -21.27
CA GLY A 297 -3.62 8.75 -20.31
C GLY A 297 -3.88 7.76 -19.20
N TRP A 298 -4.83 8.13 -18.33
CA TRP A 298 -5.17 7.37 -17.13
C TRP A 298 -5.63 5.94 -17.47
N PRO A 299 -5.02 4.90 -16.86
CA PRO A 299 -5.39 3.51 -17.09
C PRO A 299 -6.76 3.23 -16.48
N GLN A 300 -7.67 2.65 -17.27
CA GLN A 300 -9.03 2.34 -16.83
C GLN A 300 -9.47 0.98 -17.39
N LEU A 301 -9.93 0.09 -16.52
CA LEU A 301 -10.54 -1.18 -16.92
C LEU A 301 -12.07 -1.06 -16.86
N ALA A 302 -12.75 -1.67 -17.84
CA ALA A 302 -14.22 -1.70 -17.86
C ALA A 302 -14.80 -2.37 -16.60
N GLY A 303 -14.16 -3.44 -16.12
CA GLY A 303 -14.61 -4.16 -14.92
C GLY A 303 -14.68 -3.26 -13.68
N ASP A 304 -13.63 -2.49 -13.43
CA ASP A 304 -13.56 -1.59 -12.27
C ASP A 304 -14.59 -0.46 -12.38
N ILE A 305 -14.85 0.04 -13.59
CA ILE A 305 -15.92 1.03 -13.85
C ILE A 305 -17.30 0.46 -13.48
N TRP A 306 -17.59 -0.79 -13.83
CA TRP A 306 -18.88 -1.41 -13.49
C TRP A 306 -19.00 -1.75 -12.00
N VAL A 307 -17.90 -2.06 -11.31
CA VAL A 307 -17.88 -2.22 -9.84
C VAL A 307 -18.17 -0.88 -9.15
N GLY A 308 -17.52 0.20 -9.62
CA GLY A 308 -17.82 1.57 -9.20
C GLY A 308 -19.29 1.92 -9.43
N ALA A 309 -19.82 1.58 -10.62
CA ALA A 309 -21.22 1.80 -10.96
C ALA A 309 -22.21 1.09 -10.03
N ALA A 310 -21.96 -0.19 -9.72
CA ALA A 310 -22.78 -0.94 -8.79
C ALA A 310 -22.74 -0.32 -7.37
N THR A 311 -21.57 0.12 -6.93
CA THR A 311 -21.38 0.70 -5.60
C THR A 311 -22.02 2.08 -5.46
N VAL A 312 -21.89 2.94 -6.49
CA VAL A 312 -22.53 4.27 -6.52
C VAL A 312 -24.05 4.13 -6.64
N ALA A 313 -24.55 3.18 -7.43
CA ALA A 313 -26.00 2.93 -7.52
C ALA A 313 -26.59 2.52 -6.17
N GLU A 314 -25.91 1.67 -5.41
CA GLU A 314 -26.28 1.34 -4.02
C GLU A 314 -26.28 2.59 -3.12
N ALA A 315 -25.30 3.47 -3.23
CA ALA A 315 -25.26 4.72 -2.47
C ALA A 315 -26.44 5.65 -2.82
N VAL A 316 -26.78 5.80 -4.10
CA VAL A 316 -27.97 6.55 -4.55
C VAL A 316 -29.24 5.94 -3.97
N ARG A 317 -29.38 4.61 -3.95
CA ARG A 317 -30.54 3.95 -3.33
C ARG A 317 -30.65 4.28 -1.85
N ARG A 318 -29.55 4.16 -1.09
CA ARG A 318 -29.54 4.48 0.34
C ARG A 318 -29.96 5.92 0.61
N ILE A 319 -29.46 6.86 -0.18
CA ILE A 319 -29.84 8.29 -0.07
C ILE A 319 -31.34 8.45 -0.34
N GLY A 320 -31.83 7.90 -1.46
CA GLY A 320 -33.23 8.02 -1.86
C GLY A 320 -34.24 7.33 -0.94
N LEU A 321 -33.82 6.28 -0.25
CA LEU A 321 -34.65 5.52 0.70
C LEU A 321 -34.48 6.00 2.15
N GLY A 322 -33.58 6.95 2.40
CA GLY A 322 -33.28 7.42 3.76
C GLY A 322 -32.58 6.38 4.63
N GLU A 323 -31.87 5.43 4.02
CA GLU A 323 -31.08 4.42 4.73
C GLU A 323 -29.74 5.01 5.23
N PRO A 324 -29.12 4.41 6.26
CA PRO A 324 -27.84 4.87 6.77
C PRO A 324 -26.73 4.86 5.70
N LEU A 325 -26.20 6.05 5.43
CA LEU A 325 -25.02 6.29 4.63
C LEU A 325 -24.36 7.60 5.09
N GLU A 326 -23.31 7.50 5.89
CA GLU A 326 -22.51 8.65 6.33
C GLU A 326 -21.55 9.08 5.22
N SER A 327 -21.05 10.33 5.29
CA SER A 327 -19.98 10.71 4.36
C SER A 327 -18.62 10.13 4.75
N GLY A 328 -17.82 9.78 3.75
CA GLY A 328 -16.54 9.12 3.91
C GLY A 328 -16.12 8.37 2.66
N ARG A 329 -15.14 7.47 2.82
CA ARG A 329 -14.59 6.66 1.73
C ARG A 329 -14.67 5.18 2.04
N VAL A 330 -14.94 4.39 1.01
CA VAL A 330 -14.93 2.93 1.08
C VAL A 330 -14.28 2.36 -0.18
N ARG A 331 -13.67 1.18 -0.08
CA ARG A 331 -13.12 0.44 -1.22
C ARG A 331 -13.85 -0.87 -1.42
N VAL A 332 -14.37 -1.09 -2.63
CA VAL A 332 -14.92 -2.36 -3.08
C VAL A 332 -13.88 -3.00 -4.03
N ASP A 333 -12.80 -3.52 -3.44
CA ASP A 333 -11.70 -4.12 -4.19
C ASP A 333 -12.01 -5.59 -4.56
N VAL A 334 -12.31 -5.82 -5.84
CA VAL A 334 -12.59 -7.16 -6.38
C VAL A 334 -11.38 -8.08 -6.29
N SER A 335 -10.15 -7.56 -6.52
CA SER A 335 -8.94 -8.36 -6.42
C SER A 335 -8.74 -8.83 -4.98
N ALA A 336 -8.82 -7.92 -4.01
CA ALA A 336 -8.68 -8.26 -2.60
C ALA A 336 -9.80 -9.20 -2.12
N ALA A 337 -11.01 -9.10 -2.68
CA ALA A 337 -12.09 -10.05 -2.39
C ALA A 337 -11.77 -11.46 -2.90
N LEU A 338 -11.18 -11.58 -4.08
CA LEU A 338 -10.78 -12.87 -4.66
C LEU A 338 -9.55 -13.48 -3.95
N ASP A 339 -8.64 -12.66 -3.43
CA ASP A 339 -7.50 -13.14 -2.63
C ASP A 339 -7.94 -13.76 -1.29
N ARG A 340 -9.17 -13.46 -0.84
CA ARG A 340 -9.80 -14.06 0.35
C ARG A 340 -10.65 -15.30 0.05
N LEU A 341 -10.56 -15.87 -1.15
CA LEU A 341 -11.26 -17.11 -1.47
C LEU A 341 -10.83 -18.22 -0.50
N ASP A 342 -11.81 -18.79 0.19
CA ASP A 342 -11.63 -19.89 1.12
C ASP A 342 -12.65 -21.00 0.81
N GLN A 343 -12.39 -22.21 1.29
CA GLN A 343 -13.36 -23.30 1.21
C GLN A 343 -14.60 -22.91 2.03
N PRO A 344 -15.82 -23.06 1.46
CA PRO A 344 -17.03 -22.78 2.23
C PRO A 344 -17.03 -23.67 3.46
N PRO A 345 -17.38 -23.16 4.66
CA PRO A 345 -17.40 -23.96 5.86
C PRO A 345 -18.38 -25.12 5.64
N MET A 346 -17.87 -26.34 5.77
CA MET A 346 -18.74 -27.51 5.88
C MET A 346 -19.61 -27.28 7.12
N PRO A 347 -20.96 -27.35 7.02
CA PRO A 347 -21.83 -27.05 8.15
C PRO A 347 -21.50 -28.00 9.30
N SER A 348 -20.80 -27.49 10.32
CA SER A 348 -20.48 -28.23 11.53
C SER A 348 -21.76 -28.45 12.31
N ARG A 349 -22.08 -29.70 12.68
CA ARG A 349 -23.09 -29.98 13.70
C ARG A 349 -22.63 -29.33 15.00
N GLY A 350 -23.40 -28.32 15.43
CA GLY A 350 -22.98 -27.37 16.45
C GLY A 350 -22.70 -27.99 17.81
N ASN A 351 -21.75 -27.39 18.51
CA ASN A 351 -21.70 -27.32 19.96
C ASN A 351 -21.41 -25.86 20.35
N GLY A 352 -22.19 -25.36 21.30
CA GLY A 352 -22.33 -23.94 21.63
C GLY A 352 -21.08 -23.27 22.20
N TRP A 353 -21.12 -21.95 22.11
CA TRP A 353 -20.09 -21.01 22.57
C TRP A 353 -20.03 -20.98 24.12
N LEU A 354 -18.87 -21.30 24.70
CA LEU A 354 -18.54 -21.03 26.10
C LEU A 354 -17.29 -20.14 26.15
N LEU A 355 -17.42 -18.99 26.78
CA LEU A 355 -16.35 -18.04 27.09
C LEU A 355 -15.77 -18.36 28.48
N GLU A 356 -14.47 -18.58 28.57
CA GLU A 356 -13.73 -18.65 29.84
C GLU A 356 -12.84 -17.42 30.04
N SER A 357 -12.70 -17.01 31.30
CA SER A 357 -11.99 -15.80 31.76
C SER A 357 -10.75 -16.17 32.57
N VAL A 358 -9.69 -15.35 32.49
CA VAL A 358 -8.39 -15.58 33.15
C VAL A 358 -8.12 -14.47 34.19
N PRO A 359 -7.59 -14.80 35.40
CA PRO A 359 -7.27 -13.82 36.45
C PRO A 359 -5.80 -13.32 36.41
N PRO A 360 -5.47 -12.18 37.06
CA PRO A 360 -4.16 -11.52 36.94
C PRO A 360 -3.13 -11.92 38.01
N THR A 361 -1.85 -11.87 37.64
CA THR A 361 -0.66 -12.20 38.46
C THR A 361 -0.03 -10.99 39.17
N ALA A 362 0.60 -11.25 40.32
CA ALA A 362 1.27 -10.29 41.21
C ALA A 362 2.79 -10.10 40.90
N PRO A 363 3.47 -9.06 41.45
CA PRO A 363 4.83 -8.64 41.05
C PRO A 363 5.99 -9.40 41.76
N ALA A 364 7.15 -9.43 41.10
CA ALA A 364 8.34 -10.24 41.42
C ALA A 364 9.44 -9.56 42.28
N GLU A 365 10.26 -10.41 42.92
CA GLU A 365 11.37 -10.19 43.86
C GLU A 365 12.75 -9.78 43.22
N PRO A 366 13.77 -9.37 44.02
CA PRO A 366 15.05 -8.85 43.51
C PRO A 366 15.97 -9.88 42.81
N GLN A 367 16.64 -9.43 41.73
CA GLN A 367 17.33 -10.30 40.76
C GLN A 367 18.79 -10.67 41.13
N PRO A 368 19.22 -11.94 41.00
CA PRO A 368 20.60 -12.39 41.23
C PRO A 368 21.61 -11.84 40.19
N THR A 369 22.90 -11.72 40.59
CA THR A 369 23.98 -11.16 39.75
C THR A 369 24.14 -11.88 38.39
N SER A 370 23.92 -13.19 38.34
CA SER A 370 23.94 -13.96 37.08
C SER A 370 22.87 -13.50 36.09
N GLU A 371 21.73 -13.01 36.57
CA GLU A 371 20.69 -12.39 35.73
C GLU A 371 21.10 -11.00 35.25
N ILE A 372 21.77 -10.19 36.07
CA ILE A 372 22.29 -8.88 35.65
C ILE A 372 23.28 -9.05 34.48
N VAL A 373 24.19 -10.02 34.60
CA VAL A 373 25.14 -10.33 33.51
C VAL A 373 24.41 -10.85 32.27
N ALA A 374 23.42 -11.72 32.43
CA ALA A 374 22.61 -12.20 31.30
C ALA A 374 21.83 -11.07 30.61
N GLN A 375 21.27 -10.13 31.37
CA GLN A 375 20.57 -8.95 30.86
C GLN A 375 21.50 -8.02 30.09
N ALA A 376 22.76 -7.88 30.53
CA ALA A 376 23.77 -7.15 29.78
C ALA A 376 24.11 -7.85 28.46
N ALA A 377 24.27 -9.18 28.48
CA ALA A 377 24.58 -9.98 27.30
C ALA A 377 23.52 -9.81 26.20
N ILE A 378 22.22 -9.91 26.54
CA ILE A 378 21.13 -9.78 25.56
C ILE A 378 21.01 -8.37 24.96
N ARG A 379 21.62 -7.33 25.55
CA ARG A 379 21.64 -5.97 24.98
C ARG A 379 22.62 -5.80 23.82
N ALA A 380 23.40 -6.83 23.50
CA ALA A 380 24.27 -6.82 22.35
C ALA A 380 23.49 -6.56 21.03
N PRO A 381 24.15 -5.99 20.02
CA PRO A 381 23.58 -5.89 18.68
C PRO A 381 23.58 -7.26 17.99
N SER A 382 22.62 -7.46 17.08
CA SER A 382 22.58 -8.58 16.14
C SER A 382 21.94 -8.12 14.83
N GLY A 383 22.23 -8.81 13.72
CA GLY A 383 21.52 -8.60 12.44
C GLY A 383 20.01 -8.71 12.63
N GLY A 384 19.22 -7.83 12.00
CA GLY A 384 17.76 -7.78 12.14
C GLY A 384 17.22 -7.61 13.57
N ASN A 385 18.08 -7.39 14.58
CA ASN A 385 17.76 -7.58 16.00
C ASN A 385 17.12 -8.96 16.30
N VAL A 386 17.50 -10.01 15.55
CA VAL A 386 16.95 -11.37 15.67
C VAL A 386 17.39 -12.09 16.94
N GLN A 387 18.47 -11.62 17.58
CA GLN A 387 19.04 -12.17 18.82
C GLN A 387 19.32 -13.67 18.69
N PRO A 388 20.34 -14.06 17.87
CA PRO A 388 20.55 -15.43 17.44
C PRO A 388 21.23 -16.29 18.52
N TRP A 389 20.72 -16.19 19.74
CA TRP A 389 21.29 -16.82 20.90
C TRP A 389 20.24 -17.32 21.90
N HIS A 390 20.60 -18.37 22.63
CA HIS A 390 19.98 -18.78 23.87
C HIS A 390 20.93 -18.48 25.04
N VAL A 391 20.46 -17.70 26.02
CA VAL A 391 21.28 -17.25 27.16
C VAL A 391 20.85 -17.95 28.44
N VAL A 392 21.65 -18.93 28.87
CA VAL A 392 21.45 -19.68 30.11
C VAL A 392 22.38 -19.12 31.18
N ALA A 393 21.82 -18.64 32.29
CA ALA A 393 22.59 -18.14 33.42
C ALA A 393 22.34 -19.06 34.60
N LYS A 394 23.43 -19.60 35.14
CA LYS A 394 23.46 -20.41 36.36
C LYS A 394 24.16 -19.60 37.45
N GLN A 395 24.18 -20.15 38.67
CA GLN A 395 24.81 -19.48 39.82
C GLN A 395 26.29 -19.15 39.61
N HIS A 396 27.03 -19.99 38.86
CA HIS A 396 28.48 -19.88 38.67
C HIS A 396 28.93 -19.76 37.21
N SER A 397 27.99 -19.65 36.26
CA SER A 397 28.34 -19.50 34.85
C SER A 397 27.24 -18.82 34.03
N LEU A 398 27.65 -18.24 32.91
CA LEU A 398 26.78 -17.80 31.83
C LEU A 398 27.15 -18.56 30.56
N THR A 399 26.18 -19.16 29.90
CA THR A 399 26.36 -19.82 28.61
C THR A 399 25.49 -19.13 27.55
N ILE A 400 26.12 -18.72 26.45
CA ILE A 400 25.48 -18.13 25.27
C ILE A 400 25.65 -19.13 24.13
N ARG A 401 24.55 -19.76 23.72
CA ARG A 401 24.53 -20.72 22.62
C ARG A 401 23.99 -20.05 21.37
N LEU A 402 24.64 -20.24 20.23
CA LEU A 402 24.09 -19.83 18.94
C LEU A 402 22.78 -20.59 18.70
N ALA A 403 21.73 -19.89 18.29
CA ALA A 403 20.41 -20.46 18.01
C ALA A 403 20.19 -20.55 16.49
N PRO A 404 20.39 -21.71 15.83
CA PRO A 404 20.26 -21.85 14.38
C PRO A 404 18.87 -21.47 13.84
N GLU A 405 17.83 -21.57 14.67
CA GLU A 405 16.46 -21.19 14.34
C GLU A 405 16.25 -19.67 14.22
N HIS A 406 17.21 -18.85 14.65
CA HIS A 406 17.17 -17.39 14.60
C HIS A 406 18.16 -16.83 13.57
N THR A 407 18.30 -17.47 12.41
CA THR A 407 19.22 -17.08 11.32
C THR A 407 18.48 -16.55 10.09
N SER A 408 19.21 -15.99 9.12
CA SER A 408 18.71 -15.55 7.81
C SER A 408 19.66 -15.96 6.69
N ALA A 409 19.26 -15.87 5.42
CA ALA A 409 20.11 -16.21 4.28
C ALA A 409 21.35 -15.32 4.14
N MET A 410 21.37 -14.15 4.79
CA MET A 410 22.56 -13.30 4.89
C MET A 410 23.59 -13.82 5.92
N ASP A 411 23.17 -14.65 6.87
CA ASP A 411 24.04 -15.24 7.89
C ASP A 411 24.73 -16.51 7.36
N ILE A 412 25.56 -16.30 6.33
CA ILE A 412 26.24 -17.37 5.60
C ILE A 412 27.12 -18.17 6.58
N ALA A 413 26.82 -19.47 6.68
CA ALA A 413 27.48 -20.42 7.57
C ALA A 413 27.51 -19.96 9.05
N PHE A 414 26.49 -19.23 9.51
CA PHE A 414 26.34 -18.74 10.88
C PHE A 414 27.40 -17.72 11.34
N ARG A 415 28.17 -17.14 10.42
CA ARG A 415 29.27 -16.21 10.75
C ARG A 415 28.74 -14.92 11.38
N GLY A 416 27.65 -14.35 10.88
CA GLY A 416 27.01 -13.18 11.46
C GLY A 416 26.40 -13.46 12.84
N SER A 417 25.84 -14.65 13.03
CA SER A 417 25.38 -15.11 14.34
C SER A 417 26.53 -15.30 15.33
N ALA A 418 27.69 -15.81 14.89
CA ALA A 418 28.89 -15.90 15.71
C ALA A 418 29.42 -14.52 16.14
N VAL A 419 29.42 -13.53 15.23
CA VAL A 419 29.72 -12.12 15.56
C VAL A 419 28.77 -11.61 16.65
N ALA A 420 27.48 -11.92 16.55
CA ALA A 420 26.49 -11.53 17.54
C ALA A 420 26.75 -12.19 18.91
N VAL A 421 27.01 -13.50 18.96
CA VAL A 421 27.39 -14.23 20.19
C VAL A 421 28.64 -13.63 20.83
N GLY A 422 29.63 -13.24 20.01
CA GLY A 422 30.81 -12.50 20.44
C GLY A 422 30.48 -11.18 21.13
N ALA A 423 29.66 -10.34 20.49
CA ALA A 423 29.22 -9.07 21.06
C ALA A 423 28.44 -9.27 22.39
N ALA A 424 27.62 -10.31 22.48
CA ALA A 424 26.90 -10.68 23.71
C ALA A 424 27.86 -11.12 24.82
N MET A 425 28.90 -11.89 24.49
CA MET A 425 29.91 -12.31 25.45
C MET A 425 30.80 -11.14 25.91
N PHE A 426 31.11 -10.18 25.03
CA PHE A 426 31.79 -8.94 25.43
C PHE A 426 30.96 -8.15 26.44
N ASN A 427 29.66 -7.97 26.17
CA ASN A 427 28.77 -7.32 27.13
C ASN A 427 28.70 -8.06 28.48
N ALA A 428 28.69 -9.40 28.44
CA ALA A 428 28.72 -10.22 29.65
C ALA A 428 30.01 -10.01 30.45
N ARG A 429 31.18 -9.97 29.79
CA ARG A 429 32.48 -9.65 30.43
C ARG A 429 32.47 -8.27 31.07
N VAL A 430 31.96 -7.26 30.37
CA VAL A 430 31.84 -5.88 30.89
C VAL A 430 30.97 -5.84 32.15
N ALA A 431 29.82 -6.50 32.14
CA ALA A 431 28.95 -6.60 33.32
C ALA A 431 29.60 -7.39 34.46
N ALA A 432 30.21 -8.53 34.16
CA ALA A 432 30.90 -9.34 35.15
C ALA A 432 32.06 -8.58 35.82
N ALA A 433 32.82 -7.79 35.07
CA ALA A 433 33.87 -6.92 35.59
C ALA A 433 33.31 -5.84 36.53
N ALA A 434 32.22 -5.15 36.14
CA ALA A 434 31.56 -4.14 36.96
C ALA A 434 30.99 -4.69 38.27
N HIS A 435 30.61 -5.97 38.28
CA HIS A 435 30.11 -6.69 39.46
C HIS A 435 31.16 -7.56 40.16
N ARG A 436 32.44 -7.47 39.77
CA ARG A 436 33.59 -8.23 40.35
C ARG A 436 33.42 -9.75 40.36
N VAL A 437 32.78 -10.27 39.30
CA VAL A 437 32.57 -11.71 39.06
C VAL A 437 33.18 -12.17 37.73
N LEU A 438 34.11 -11.39 37.16
CA LEU A 438 34.79 -11.73 35.91
C LEU A 438 35.58 -13.04 36.08
N GLY A 439 35.57 -13.88 35.06
CA GLY A 439 36.35 -15.12 35.01
C GLY A 439 36.64 -15.55 33.57
N SER A 440 37.01 -16.82 33.37
CA SER A 440 37.43 -17.33 32.07
C SER A 440 36.26 -17.46 31.09
N VAL A 441 36.56 -17.26 29.81
CA VAL A 441 35.63 -17.47 28.69
C VAL A 441 36.18 -18.56 27.78
N GLU A 442 35.34 -19.52 27.45
CA GLU A 442 35.65 -20.63 26.55
C GLU A 442 34.66 -20.66 25.39
N PHE A 443 35.16 -20.94 24.19
CA PHE A 443 34.36 -21.14 22.99
C PHE A 443 34.43 -22.62 22.57
N ASP A 444 33.29 -23.17 22.17
CA ASP A 444 33.15 -24.56 21.75
C ASP A 444 32.30 -24.64 20.48
N GLU A 445 32.86 -25.27 19.43
CA GLU A 445 32.22 -25.51 18.12
C GLU A 445 31.86 -26.98 17.90
N SER A 446 32.03 -27.84 18.93
CA SER A 446 31.83 -29.29 18.82
C SER A 446 30.42 -29.77 19.19
N GLN A 447 29.56 -28.87 19.68
CA GLN A 447 28.23 -29.22 20.17
C GLN A 447 27.26 -29.55 19.02
N PRO A 448 26.55 -30.71 19.04
CA PRO A 448 25.65 -31.10 17.96
C PRO A 448 24.49 -30.12 17.74
N ASP A 449 23.98 -29.55 18.84
CA ASP A 449 22.76 -28.74 18.88
C ASP A 449 23.03 -27.23 18.81
N SER A 450 24.29 -26.82 18.57
CA SER A 450 24.68 -25.40 18.57
C SER A 450 26.01 -25.24 17.84
N PRO A 451 26.04 -24.59 16.65
CA PRO A 451 27.28 -24.40 15.88
C PRO A 451 28.39 -23.68 16.64
N LEU A 452 28.03 -22.83 17.61
CA LEU A 452 28.96 -22.16 18.50
C LEU A 452 28.34 -22.01 19.89
N GLN A 453 29.12 -22.25 20.94
CA GLN A 453 28.78 -21.97 22.32
C GLN A 453 29.89 -21.18 22.99
N ALA A 454 29.54 -20.09 23.69
CA ALA A 454 30.45 -19.33 24.52
C ALA A 454 30.04 -19.48 26.00
N THR A 455 30.95 -19.94 26.86
CA THR A 455 30.71 -20.09 28.30
C THR A 455 31.66 -19.21 29.09
N MET A 456 31.11 -18.38 29.97
CA MET A 456 31.87 -17.65 30.98
C MET A 456 31.68 -18.28 32.34
N HIS A 457 32.77 -18.65 32.99
CA HIS A 457 32.77 -19.12 34.37
C HIS A 457 32.96 -17.92 35.30
N PHE A 458 32.03 -17.72 36.24
CA PHE A 458 32.13 -16.60 37.17
C PHE A 458 33.28 -16.83 38.15
N GLY A 459 34.10 -15.80 38.32
CA GLY A 459 35.29 -15.83 39.17
C GLY A 459 35.29 -14.71 40.21
N ARG A 460 36.49 -14.29 40.59
CA ARG A 460 36.75 -13.10 41.42
C ARG A 460 37.61 -12.06 40.69
N GLY A 461 37.68 -12.17 39.36
CA GLY A 461 38.47 -11.24 38.55
C GLY A 461 37.88 -9.84 38.58
N ASP A 462 38.76 -8.85 38.53
CA ASP A 462 38.44 -7.46 38.28
C ASP A 462 39.21 -6.97 37.05
N ASP A 463 38.53 -6.17 36.23
CA ASP A 463 39.16 -5.43 35.14
C ASP A 463 38.55 -4.02 35.17
N PRO A 464 39.25 -3.03 35.74
CA PRO A 464 38.73 -1.67 35.85
C PRO A 464 38.43 -1.03 34.49
N SER A 465 39.17 -1.40 33.44
CA SER A 465 38.98 -0.87 32.10
C SER A 465 37.69 -1.40 31.47
N LEU A 466 37.42 -2.71 31.58
CA LEU A 466 36.16 -3.30 31.16
C LEU A 466 34.98 -2.82 32.02
N ALA A 467 35.17 -2.72 33.34
CA ALA A 467 34.13 -2.23 34.26
C ALA A 467 33.69 -0.80 33.92
N ALA A 468 34.61 0.06 33.48
CA ALA A 468 34.30 1.43 33.07
C ALA A 468 33.36 1.50 31.84
N LEU A 469 33.32 0.44 31.02
CA LEU A 469 32.43 0.36 29.85
C LEU A 469 31.00 -0.04 30.20
N TYR A 470 30.68 -0.41 31.45
CA TYR A 470 29.35 -0.92 31.81
C TYR A 470 28.21 0.05 31.50
N ARG A 471 28.32 1.31 31.94
CA ARG A 471 27.30 2.33 31.63
C ARG A 471 27.26 2.69 30.14
N PRO A 472 28.40 2.98 29.47
CA PRO A 472 28.43 3.19 28.02
C PRO A 472 27.80 2.05 27.20
N MET A 473 28.11 0.79 27.55
CA MET A 473 27.54 -0.41 26.92
C MET A 473 26.02 -0.46 27.02
N LEU A 474 25.45 -0.11 28.19
CA LEU A 474 23.99 -0.08 28.38
C LEU A 474 23.29 1.03 27.58
N LEU A 475 24.01 2.12 27.27
CA LEU A 475 23.54 3.26 26.49
C LEU A 475 23.80 3.10 24.99
N ARG A 476 24.53 2.06 24.57
CA ARG A 476 24.91 1.85 23.18
C ARG A 476 23.68 1.60 22.33
N THR A 477 23.56 2.37 21.25
CA THR A 477 22.43 2.30 20.30
C THR A 477 22.92 2.22 18.86
N THR A 478 22.05 1.73 17.98
CA THR A 478 22.19 1.92 16.54
C THR A 478 21.52 3.22 16.15
N ASN A 479 22.23 4.07 15.43
CA ASN A 479 21.72 5.33 14.93
C ASN A 479 21.56 5.22 13.42
N ARG A 480 20.38 5.52 12.89
CA ARG A 480 20.11 5.44 11.45
C ARG A 480 19.73 6.78 10.84
N HIS A 481 20.01 7.93 11.46
CA HIS A 481 19.79 9.24 10.79
C HIS A 481 20.65 9.37 9.53
N HIS A 482 20.22 10.12 8.51
CA HIS A 482 21.02 10.36 7.30
C HIS A 482 22.51 10.66 7.60
N GLY A 483 22.76 11.46 8.64
CA GLY A 483 24.09 11.73 9.18
C GLY A 483 24.71 12.97 8.57
N MET A 484 25.56 13.62 9.36
CA MET A 484 26.34 14.78 8.94
C MET A 484 27.82 14.36 8.85
N PRO A 485 28.45 14.48 7.66
CA PRO A 485 29.88 14.26 7.52
C PRO A 485 30.67 15.21 8.42
N GLY A 486 31.68 14.68 9.10
CA GLY A 486 32.59 15.46 9.92
C GLY A 486 33.97 14.82 9.96
N HIS A 487 34.90 15.52 10.60
CA HIS A 487 36.27 15.06 10.74
C HIS A 487 36.42 14.13 11.94
N VAL A 488 36.92 12.91 11.72
CA VAL A 488 37.30 12.00 12.80
C VAL A 488 38.74 12.32 13.23
N HIS A 489 38.93 12.74 14.48
CA HIS A 489 40.24 13.14 14.98
C HIS A 489 41.24 11.96 14.95
N PRO A 490 42.52 12.16 14.57
CA PRO A 490 43.52 11.09 14.51
C PRO A 490 43.66 10.30 15.83
N ALA A 491 43.58 10.98 16.98
CA ALA A 491 43.59 10.31 18.29
C ALA A 491 42.39 9.37 18.48
N THR A 492 41.22 9.70 17.92
CA THR A 492 40.04 8.81 17.93
C THR A 492 40.28 7.60 17.02
N VAL A 493 40.88 7.80 15.83
CA VAL A 493 41.25 6.72 14.91
C VAL A 493 42.20 5.72 15.58
N GLU A 494 43.25 6.22 16.23
CA GLU A 494 44.22 5.40 16.98
C GLU A 494 43.54 4.65 18.13
N LEU A 495 42.70 5.33 18.91
CA LEU A 495 41.96 4.73 20.02
C LEU A 495 41.05 3.58 19.56
N LEU A 496 40.26 3.79 18.50
CA LEU A 496 39.38 2.76 17.96
C LEU A 496 40.18 1.56 17.43
N THR A 497 41.34 1.84 16.80
CA THR A 497 42.23 0.79 16.28
C THR A 497 42.83 -0.06 17.40
N ASN A 498 43.32 0.60 18.46
CA ASN A 498 43.84 -0.07 19.66
C ASN A 498 42.75 -0.86 20.41
N THR A 499 41.51 -0.34 20.42
CA THR A 499 40.36 -1.02 21.01
C THR A 499 40.06 -2.33 20.30
N ALA A 500 40.09 -2.35 18.96
CA ALA A 500 39.91 -3.58 18.19
C ALA A 500 41.05 -4.58 18.45
N ALA A 501 42.30 -4.08 18.46
CA ALA A 501 43.49 -4.91 18.68
C ALA A 501 43.51 -5.58 20.06
N ALA A 502 43.02 -4.90 21.10
CA ALA A 502 42.91 -5.43 22.45
C ALA A 502 41.96 -6.66 22.54
N GLU A 503 40.98 -6.74 21.63
CA GLU A 503 40.05 -7.87 21.52
C GLU A 503 40.46 -8.86 20.41
N GLY A 504 41.69 -8.74 19.88
CA GLY A 504 42.26 -9.69 18.92
C GLY A 504 41.76 -9.52 17.48
N ALA A 505 41.25 -8.34 17.12
CA ALA A 505 40.81 -8.02 15.77
C ALA A 505 41.56 -6.80 15.20
N ARG A 506 41.47 -6.61 13.89
CA ARG A 506 42.03 -5.42 13.20
C ARG A 506 40.91 -4.49 12.77
N LEU A 507 41.10 -3.19 12.95
CA LEU A 507 40.20 -2.16 12.44
C LEU A 507 40.85 -1.42 11.27
N GLN A 508 40.08 -1.18 10.22
CA GLN A 508 40.44 -0.26 9.15
C GLN A 508 39.38 0.82 9.00
N LEU A 509 39.80 2.05 8.76
CA LEU A 509 38.93 3.19 8.58
C LEU A 509 39.18 3.81 7.19
N LEU A 510 38.14 3.86 6.36
CA LEU A 510 38.13 4.68 5.15
C LEU A 510 37.72 6.09 5.57
N LEU A 511 38.59 7.07 5.31
CA LEU A 511 38.41 8.47 5.69
C LEU A 511 38.26 9.40 4.48
N SER A 512 38.82 8.99 3.33
CA SER A 512 38.73 9.75 2.09
C SER A 512 37.31 9.75 1.52
N ARG A 513 36.83 10.92 1.06
CA ARG A 513 35.52 11.02 0.38
C ARG A 513 35.42 10.07 -0.80
N ASN A 514 36.43 10.07 -1.67
CA ASN A 514 36.44 9.20 -2.84
C ASN A 514 36.35 7.70 -2.47
N GLU A 515 37.01 7.28 -1.39
CA GLU A 515 36.91 5.88 -0.94
C GLU A 515 35.54 5.56 -0.37
N ILE A 516 34.95 6.49 0.39
CA ILE A 516 33.61 6.34 0.96
C ILE A 516 32.54 6.32 -0.13
N ASP A 517 32.62 7.20 -1.13
CA ASP A 517 31.67 7.27 -2.24
C ASP A 517 31.76 6.00 -3.12
N ARG A 518 32.98 5.47 -3.34
CA ARG A 518 33.16 4.17 -4.01
C ARG A 518 32.55 3.03 -3.20
N ALA A 519 32.74 3.01 -1.88
CA ALA A 519 32.10 2.04 -1.02
C ALA A 519 30.57 2.20 -1.03
N ALA A 520 30.05 3.43 -1.06
CA ALA A 520 28.63 3.73 -1.13
C ALA A 520 27.98 3.08 -2.34
N THR A 521 28.57 3.25 -3.53
CA THR A 521 28.10 2.62 -4.77
C THR A 521 28.08 1.09 -4.67
N ILE A 522 29.13 0.48 -4.11
CA ILE A 522 29.20 -0.98 -3.98
C ILE A 522 28.15 -1.51 -2.99
N LEU A 523 28.00 -0.85 -1.83
CA LEU A 523 27.04 -1.25 -0.80
C LEU A 523 25.60 -1.03 -1.26
N ALA A 524 25.33 0.06 -1.98
CA ALA A 524 24.01 0.36 -2.53
C ALA A 524 23.58 -0.66 -3.59
N ALA A 525 24.48 -1.04 -4.51
CA ALA A 525 24.21 -2.09 -5.48
C ALA A 525 23.95 -3.45 -4.82
N ALA A 526 24.66 -3.77 -3.72
CA ALA A 526 24.41 -5.00 -2.95
C ALA A 526 23.05 -4.97 -2.23
N ASP A 527 22.64 -3.81 -1.72
CA ASP A 527 21.36 -3.63 -1.04
C ASP A 527 20.18 -3.67 -2.05
N ARG A 528 20.35 -3.10 -3.24
CA ARG A 528 19.40 -3.29 -4.35
C ARG A 528 19.19 -4.78 -4.65
N ILE A 529 20.26 -5.57 -4.75
CA ILE A 529 20.14 -7.02 -4.95
C ILE A 529 19.39 -7.69 -3.79
N ARG A 530 19.54 -7.21 -2.56
CA ARG A 530 18.78 -7.71 -1.40
C ARG A 530 17.29 -7.52 -1.57
N TYR A 531 16.86 -6.35 -2.06
CA TYR A 531 15.46 -6.14 -2.44
C TYR A 531 15.06 -7.07 -3.58
N LEU A 532 15.82 -7.15 -4.68
CA LEU A 532 15.40 -7.88 -5.87
C LEU A 532 15.40 -9.42 -5.71
N THR A 533 16.03 -9.95 -4.67
CA THR A 533 16.04 -11.39 -4.38
C THR A 533 14.86 -11.78 -3.47
N PRO A 534 13.87 -12.57 -3.94
CA PRO A 534 12.62 -12.79 -3.22
C PRO A 534 12.77 -13.28 -1.78
N ARG A 535 13.64 -14.28 -1.54
CA ARG A 535 13.89 -14.81 -0.20
C ARG A 535 14.53 -13.77 0.72
N LEU A 536 15.50 -13.00 0.22
CA LEU A 536 16.20 -11.98 1.01
C LEU A 536 15.28 -10.79 1.32
N HIS A 537 14.39 -10.46 0.40
CA HIS A 537 13.35 -9.45 0.57
C HIS A 537 12.33 -9.86 1.64
N GLU A 538 11.81 -11.07 1.57
CA GLU A 538 10.87 -11.61 2.56
C GLU A 538 11.49 -11.61 3.96
N GLU A 539 12.72 -12.13 4.09
CA GLU A 539 13.46 -12.12 5.35
C GLU A 539 13.68 -10.67 5.85
N MET A 540 14.11 -9.74 4.99
CA MET A 540 14.31 -8.33 5.34
C MET A 540 13.02 -7.67 5.84
N MET A 541 11.88 -7.90 5.17
CA MET A 541 10.60 -7.33 5.59
C MET A 541 10.09 -7.95 6.90
N SER A 542 10.35 -9.26 7.10
CA SER A 542 10.01 -9.94 8.36
C SER A 542 10.82 -9.45 9.56
N GLU A 543 11.96 -8.79 9.34
CA GLU A 543 12.76 -8.16 10.39
C GLU A 543 12.15 -6.84 10.88
N LEU A 544 11.32 -6.16 10.07
CA LEU A 544 10.74 -4.86 10.43
C LEU A 544 9.54 -5.00 11.38
N ARG A 545 9.36 -4.04 12.28
CA ARG A 545 8.24 -3.96 13.21
C ARG A 545 7.53 -2.62 13.11
N TRP A 546 6.22 -2.66 12.99
CA TRP A 546 5.36 -1.49 12.79
C TRP A 546 4.62 -1.11 14.08
N PRO A 547 4.20 0.16 14.23
CA PRO A 547 3.28 0.54 15.30
C PRO A 547 2.00 -0.31 15.25
N GLY A 548 1.72 -1.06 16.31
CA GLY A 548 0.58 -1.98 16.40
C GLY A 548 0.94 -3.48 16.35
N ASP A 549 2.18 -3.83 16.01
CA ASP A 549 2.64 -5.22 16.05
C ASP A 549 2.63 -5.79 17.49
N PRO A 550 2.32 -7.09 17.67
CA PRO A 550 2.11 -7.70 18.98
C PRO A 550 3.37 -7.79 19.86
N SER A 551 4.57 -7.73 19.28
CA SER A 551 5.84 -7.70 20.03
C SER A 551 6.92 -6.89 19.31
N LEU A 552 7.56 -5.98 20.04
CA LEU A 552 8.70 -5.18 19.59
C LEU A 552 10.04 -5.73 20.12
N ASP A 553 10.02 -6.88 20.80
CA ASP A 553 11.18 -7.41 21.54
C ASP A 553 12.22 -8.11 20.65
N ALA A 554 11.88 -8.34 19.39
CA ALA A 554 12.78 -8.71 18.31
C ALA A 554 12.37 -8.02 17.01
N GLY A 555 13.29 -7.89 16.06
CA GLY A 555 13.09 -7.08 14.87
C GLY A 555 13.49 -5.60 15.06
N ILE A 556 13.40 -4.84 13.98
CA ILE A 556 13.76 -3.44 13.87
C ILE A 556 12.47 -2.62 13.82
N ASP A 557 12.20 -1.86 14.87
CA ASP A 557 11.13 -0.85 14.86
C ASP A 557 11.37 0.14 13.72
N VAL A 558 10.40 0.32 12.83
CA VAL A 558 10.54 1.20 11.65
C VAL A 558 10.84 2.65 12.04
N ARG A 559 10.41 3.09 13.23
CA ARG A 559 10.73 4.42 13.76
C ARG A 559 12.23 4.58 14.07
N SER A 560 12.95 3.47 14.24
CA SER A 560 14.41 3.45 14.44
C SER A 560 15.20 3.53 13.13
N LEU A 561 14.52 3.55 11.98
CA LEU A 561 15.14 3.74 10.67
C LEU A 561 15.44 5.21 10.36
N GLU A 562 14.86 6.15 11.12
CA GLU A 562 15.01 7.60 10.93
C GLU A 562 14.77 7.99 9.46
N LEU A 563 13.70 7.43 8.91
CA LEU A 563 13.18 7.73 7.57
C LEU A 563 12.18 8.89 7.68
N ASP A 564 12.22 9.82 6.74
CA ASP A 564 11.20 10.84 6.62
C ASP A 564 9.86 10.25 6.12
N SER A 565 8.81 11.08 6.10
CA SER A 565 7.47 10.62 5.70
C SER A 565 7.39 10.15 4.24
N GLY A 566 8.25 10.64 3.35
CA GLY A 566 8.33 10.19 1.96
C GLY A 566 9.04 8.85 1.85
N GLU A 567 10.20 8.71 2.51
CA GLU A 567 10.97 7.46 2.57
C GLU A 567 10.16 6.31 3.21
N LEU A 568 9.38 6.59 4.26
CA LEU A 568 8.49 5.58 4.87
C LEU A 568 7.42 5.09 3.90
N ARG A 569 6.84 5.97 3.08
CA ARG A 569 5.87 5.59 2.04
C ARG A 569 6.51 4.74 0.96
N VAL A 570 7.75 5.05 0.59
CA VAL A 570 8.52 4.20 -0.34
C VAL A 570 8.77 2.83 0.29
N LEU A 571 9.14 2.76 1.57
CA LEU A 571 9.34 1.50 2.28
C LEU A 571 8.05 0.65 2.33
N ASP A 572 6.87 1.27 2.50
CA ASP A 572 5.57 0.58 2.45
C ASP A 572 5.31 -0.06 1.07
N ILE A 573 5.64 0.64 -0.01
CA ILE A 573 5.57 0.09 -1.38
C ILE A 573 6.56 -1.06 -1.53
N LEU A 574 7.80 -0.88 -1.06
CA LEU A 574 8.84 -1.89 -1.17
C LEU A 574 8.55 -3.12 -0.31
N ARG A 575 7.69 -3.06 0.71
CA ARG A 575 7.27 -4.23 1.51
C ARG A 575 6.54 -5.28 0.69
N ARG A 576 5.95 -4.88 -0.42
CA ARG A 576 5.14 -5.74 -1.28
C ARG A 576 6.01 -6.63 -2.16
N SER A 577 6.05 -7.93 -1.84
CA SER A 577 6.83 -8.92 -2.60
C SER A 577 6.39 -9.01 -4.07
N ASP A 578 5.12 -8.75 -4.38
CA ASP A 578 4.60 -8.68 -5.75
C ASP A 578 5.17 -7.48 -6.53
N VAL A 579 5.32 -6.32 -5.89
CA VAL A 579 5.93 -5.13 -6.51
C VAL A 579 7.40 -5.39 -6.81
N VAL A 580 8.13 -5.93 -5.84
CA VAL A 580 9.56 -6.18 -5.97
C VAL A 580 9.85 -7.30 -6.98
N ALA A 581 9.00 -8.32 -7.06
CA ALA A 581 9.08 -9.36 -8.09
C ALA A 581 8.93 -8.80 -9.51
N ARG A 582 8.12 -7.73 -9.70
CA ARG A 582 8.00 -7.05 -11.00
C ARG A 582 9.24 -6.23 -11.32
N LEU A 583 9.77 -5.48 -10.35
CA LEU A 583 11.03 -4.75 -10.52
C LEU A 583 12.18 -5.68 -10.93
N ALA A 584 12.25 -6.87 -10.32
CA ALA A 584 13.23 -7.89 -10.67
C ALA A 584 12.99 -8.47 -12.07
N GLN A 585 11.75 -8.76 -12.46
CA GLN A 585 11.41 -9.24 -13.81
C GLN A 585 11.74 -8.25 -14.92
N TRP A 586 11.69 -6.95 -14.62
CA TRP A 586 11.94 -5.86 -15.58
C TRP A 586 13.40 -5.37 -15.60
N ASP A 587 14.29 -6.00 -14.82
CA ASP A 587 15.68 -5.55 -14.60
C ASP A 587 15.77 -4.06 -14.19
N CYS A 588 14.78 -3.59 -13.44
CA CYS A 588 14.67 -2.21 -12.96
C CYS A 588 15.15 -2.09 -11.49
N GLY A 589 14.91 -0.94 -10.85
CA GLY A 589 15.16 -0.74 -9.42
C GLY A 589 16.46 -0.02 -9.06
N THR A 590 17.03 0.78 -9.96
CA THR A 590 18.20 1.65 -9.65
C THR A 590 17.90 2.65 -8.53
N ALA A 591 16.68 3.17 -8.42
CA ALA A 591 16.27 4.05 -7.32
C ALA A 591 16.34 3.38 -5.92
N LEU A 592 16.42 2.04 -5.86
CA LEU A 592 16.62 1.31 -4.59
C LEU A 592 18.05 1.51 -4.04
N GLU A 593 18.97 2.00 -4.87
CA GLU A 593 20.35 2.28 -4.48
C GLU A 593 20.48 3.62 -3.76
N ASP A 594 19.63 4.59 -4.07
CA ASP A 594 19.77 6.00 -3.67
C ASP A 594 19.90 6.16 -2.15
N ASN A 595 19.02 5.51 -1.38
CA ASN A 595 19.02 5.64 0.08
C ASN A 595 20.32 5.17 0.73
N THR A 596 20.78 3.97 0.35
CA THR A 596 22.02 3.40 0.88
C THR A 596 23.22 4.21 0.38
N ASN A 597 23.19 4.69 -0.86
CA ASN A 597 24.25 5.51 -1.42
C ASN A 597 24.41 6.83 -0.65
N GLU A 598 23.33 7.60 -0.52
CA GLU A 598 23.33 8.90 0.17
C GLU A 598 23.79 8.77 1.63
N ARG A 599 23.29 7.77 2.35
CA ARG A 599 23.64 7.51 3.76
C ARG A 599 25.09 7.10 3.95
N VAL A 600 25.63 6.29 3.06
CA VAL A 600 27.04 5.87 3.15
C VAL A 600 27.94 7.06 2.77
N SER A 601 27.62 7.80 1.72
CA SER A 601 28.33 9.01 1.30
C SER A 601 28.35 10.08 2.40
N ALA A 602 27.28 10.17 3.20
CA ALA A 602 27.17 11.06 4.36
C ALA A 602 28.00 10.63 5.60
N SER A 603 28.75 9.52 5.53
CA SER A 603 29.55 9.02 6.65
C SER A 603 30.78 9.88 6.91
N SER A 604 31.18 10.07 8.17
CA SER A 604 32.50 10.64 8.51
C SER A 604 33.64 9.65 8.26
N ALA A 605 33.39 8.36 8.54
CA ALA A 605 34.29 7.26 8.20
C ALA A 605 33.49 5.97 7.97
N LEU A 606 34.04 5.05 7.17
CA LEU A 606 33.61 3.65 7.16
C LEU A 606 34.62 2.82 7.93
N ALA A 607 34.17 2.18 9.01
CA ALA A 607 34.96 1.25 9.80
C ALA A 607 34.70 -0.19 9.35
N ILE A 608 35.76 -0.95 9.14
CA ILE A 608 35.70 -2.37 8.83
C ILE A 608 36.54 -3.13 9.85
N VAL A 609 35.90 -4.06 10.54
CA VAL A 609 36.57 -4.95 11.50
C VAL A 609 36.94 -6.25 10.80
N TYR A 610 38.17 -6.73 11.04
CA TYR A 610 38.73 -7.94 10.45
C TYR A 610 39.25 -8.91 11.50
N VAL A 611 39.18 -10.20 11.17
CA VAL A 611 39.91 -11.27 11.87
C VAL A 611 40.72 -12.07 10.85
N ASP A 612 41.82 -12.66 11.30
CA ASP A 612 42.73 -13.43 10.42
C ASP A 612 42.34 -14.93 10.34
N GLY A 613 41.42 -15.37 11.19
CA GLY A 613 40.89 -16.74 11.22
C GLY A 613 39.51 -16.88 10.59
N ALA A 614 39.15 -18.11 10.22
CA ALA A 614 37.92 -18.43 9.48
C ALA A 614 36.90 -19.24 10.30
N THR A 615 37.20 -19.58 11.56
CA THR A 615 36.32 -20.36 12.44
C THR A 615 35.21 -19.50 13.04
N LEU A 616 34.13 -20.10 13.55
CA LEU A 616 33.08 -19.31 14.21
C LEU A 616 33.60 -18.62 15.47
N THR A 617 34.56 -19.23 16.17
CA THR A 617 35.28 -18.64 17.30
C THR A 617 36.01 -17.36 16.90
N ASP A 618 36.64 -17.34 15.72
CA ASP A 618 37.31 -16.13 15.22
C ASP A 618 36.29 -15.01 14.94
N PHE A 619 35.16 -15.33 14.31
CA PHE A 619 34.07 -14.36 14.12
C PHE A 619 33.49 -13.86 15.45
N ALA A 620 33.38 -14.72 16.47
CA ALA A 620 32.94 -14.30 17.80
C ALA A 620 33.95 -13.39 18.52
N ARG A 621 35.25 -13.63 18.36
CA ARG A 621 36.28 -12.68 18.83
C ARG A 621 36.16 -11.35 18.08
N GLY A 622 35.97 -11.41 16.76
CA GLY A 622 35.67 -10.24 15.95
C GLY A 622 34.43 -9.47 16.42
N GLY A 623 33.38 -10.18 16.83
CA GLY A 623 32.17 -9.59 17.42
C GLY A 623 32.41 -8.88 18.75
N SER A 624 33.31 -9.42 19.58
CA SER A 624 33.74 -8.76 20.82
C SER A 624 34.46 -7.44 20.51
N ALA A 625 35.40 -7.46 19.56
CA ALA A 625 36.11 -6.27 19.11
C ALA A 625 35.18 -5.23 18.48
N MET A 626 34.25 -5.66 17.61
CA MET A 626 33.25 -4.78 17.00
C MET A 626 32.40 -4.08 18.05
N GLN A 627 31.94 -4.81 19.07
CA GLN A 627 31.14 -4.25 20.16
C GLN A 627 31.95 -3.25 20.99
N ALA A 628 33.21 -3.55 21.30
CA ALA A 628 34.12 -2.63 22.00
C ALA A 628 34.32 -1.33 21.21
N VAL A 629 34.65 -1.43 19.92
CA VAL A 629 34.86 -0.28 19.02
C VAL A 629 33.58 0.57 18.92
N TRP A 630 32.41 -0.05 18.81
CA TRP A 630 31.13 0.67 18.75
C TRP A 630 30.90 1.49 20.01
N ILE A 631 31.08 0.90 21.20
CA ILE A 631 30.89 1.59 22.48
C ILE A 631 31.85 2.78 22.58
N VAL A 632 33.13 2.58 22.28
CA VAL A 632 34.14 3.65 22.34
C VAL A 632 33.86 4.75 21.31
N ALA A 633 33.44 4.41 20.08
CA ALA A 633 33.06 5.40 19.08
C ALA A 633 31.92 6.32 19.57
N GLN A 634 30.90 5.74 20.21
CA GLN A 634 29.79 6.53 20.78
C GLN A 634 30.20 7.39 21.97
N GLN A 635 31.13 6.92 22.82
CA GLN A 635 31.70 7.75 23.90
C GLN A 635 32.44 8.98 23.37
N HIS A 636 32.96 8.89 22.14
CA HIS A 636 33.63 9.99 21.44
C HIS A 636 32.71 10.76 20.48
N GLY A 637 31.39 10.63 20.64
CA GLY A 637 30.41 11.47 19.92
C GLY A 637 30.14 11.05 18.47
N LEU A 638 30.55 9.84 18.07
CA LEU A 638 30.25 9.27 16.77
C LEU A 638 29.00 8.39 16.87
N ALA A 639 28.00 8.71 16.06
CA ALA A 639 26.90 7.81 15.76
C ALA A 639 27.41 6.62 14.93
N VAL A 640 26.82 5.44 15.16
CA VAL A 640 27.24 4.19 14.53
C VAL A 640 26.04 3.48 13.91
N GLN A 641 26.18 3.07 12.65
CA GLN A 641 25.25 2.18 11.96
C GLN A 641 26.00 1.02 11.31
N PRO A 642 25.64 -0.24 11.60
CA PRO A 642 26.18 -1.39 10.90
C PRO A 642 25.60 -1.48 9.48
N MET A 643 26.46 -1.88 8.55
CA MET A 643 26.17 -2.14 7.14
C MET A 643 26.57 -3.59 6.84
N SER A 644 25.62 -4.40 6.41
CA SER A 644 25.82 -5.84 6.19
C SER A 644 25.41 -6.19 4.76
N PRO A 645 26.26 -5.97 3.74
CA PRO A 645 25.95 -6.39 2.39
C PRO A 645 25.89 -7.92 2.32
N ILE A 646 25.10 -8.47 1.38
CA ILE A 646 24.88 -9.93 1.25
C ILE A 646 26.20 -10.70 1.15
N PHE A 647 27.21 -10.13 0.50
CA PHE A 647 28.50 -10.78 0.31
C PHE A 647 29.42 -10.75 1.52
N LEU A 648 29.06 -10.08 2.62
CA LEU A 648 29.94 -9.82 3.77
C LEU A 648 30.58 -11.12 4.31
N TYR A 649 29.77 -12.16 4.46
CA TYR A 649 30.21 -13.43 5.03
C TYR A 649 30.48 -14.52 4.00
N ALA A 650 30.37 -14.22 2.70
CA ALA A 650 30.60 -15.18 1.64
C ALA A 650 32.10 -15.46 1.47
N ARG A 651 32.50 -16.73 1.34
CA ARG A 651 33.91 -17.13 1.10
C ARG A 651 34.22 -17.37 -0.37
N GLY A 652 33.19 -17.45 -1.19
CA GLY A 652 33.34 -17.58 -2.62
C GLY A 652 31.98 -17.61 -3.29
N ARG A 653 32.01 -17.85 -4.61
CA ARG A 653 30.81 -17.82 -5.45
C ARG A 653 29.72 -18.81 -5.00
N HIS A 654 30.11 -19.98 -4.49
CA HIS A 654 29.16 -21.00 -4.03
C HIS A 654 28.22 -20.49 -2.93
N ASP A 655 28.74 -19.75 -1.94
CA ASP A 655 27.94 -19.17 -0.86
C ASP A 655 26.92 -18.16 -1.40
N LEU A 656 27.32 -17.38 -2.41
CA LEU A 656 26.46 -16.38 -3.06
C LEU A 656 25.39 -17.01 -3.94
N ASP A 657 25.69 -18.14 -4.59
CA ASP A 657 24.71 -18.92 -5.35
C ASP A 657 23.61 -19.47 -4.44
N GLN A 658 23.93 -19.82 -3.18
CA GLN A 658 22.92 -20.25 -2.20
C GLN A 658 22.06 -19.08 -1.68
N ALA A 659 22.67 -17.92 -1.45
CA ALA A 659 21.96 -16.75 -0.93
C ALA A 659 21.09 -16.06 -1.98
N SER A 660 21.56 -15.97 -3.23
CA SER A 660 20.89 -15.24 -4.30
C SER A 660 21.27 -15.79 -5.69
N PRO A 661 20.69 -16.93 -6.12
CA PRO A 661 21.09 -17.65 -7.34
C PRO A 661 21.14 -16.77 -8.60
N HIS A 662 20.16 -15.89 -8.77
CA HIS A 662 20.04 -15.04 -9.97
C HIS A 662 21.15 -13.97 -10.04
N PHE A 663 21.49 -13.34 -8.93
CA PHE A 663 22.44 -12.22 -8.86
C PHE A 663 23.84 -12.61 -8.35
N ALA A 664 24.12 -13.90 -8.12
CA ALA A 664 25.35 -14.35 -7.48
C ALA A 664 26.64 -13.91 -8.22
N ALA A 665 26.60 -13.78 -9.55
CA ALA A 665 27.74 -13.28 -10.34
C ALA A 665 28.03 -11.81 -10.06
N GLN A 666 26.97 -11.01 -9.99
CA GLN A 666 27.06 -9.59 -9.68
C GLN A 666 27.53 -9.38 -8.23
N LEU A 667 26.97 -10.13 -7.28
CA LEU A 667 27.41 -10.10 -5.88
C LEU A 667 28.89 -10.48 -5.72
N HIS A 668 29.37 -11.47 -6.47
CA HIS A 668 30.78 -11.85 -6.44
C HIS A 668 31.69 -10.76 -7.00
N ARG A 669 31.27 -10.05 -8.05
CA ARG A 669 31.99 -8.89 -8.57
C ARG A 669 32.02 -7.75 -7.53
N LEU A 670 30.88 -7.40 -6.94
CA LEU A 670 30.79 -6.38 -5.88
C LEU A 670 31.69 -6.73 -4.69
N GLN A 671 31.76 -8.00 -4.30
CA GLN A 671 32.66 -8.48 -3.25
C GLN A 671 34.14 -8.25 -3.61
N LEU A 672 34.55 -8.57 -4.85
CA LEU A 672 35.92 -8.35 -5.31
C LEU A 672 36.26 -6.85 -5.36
N ASP A 673 35.35 -6.04 -5.89
CA ASP A 673 35.51 -4.59 -5.97
C ASP A 673 35.65 -3.97 -4.58
N PHE A 674 34.86 -4.44 -3.60
CA PHE A 674 34.98 -4.02 -2.20
C PHE A 674 36.33 -4.42 -1.60
N ARG A 675 36.77 -5.67 -1.82
CA ARG A 675 38.05 -6.16 -1.31
C ARG A 675 39.25 -5.47 -1.96
N GLU A 676 39.14 -5.03 -3.21
CA GLU A 676 40.16 -4.20 -3.87
C GLU A 676 40.24 -2.81 -3.26
N LEU A 677 39.10 -2.22 -2.88
CA LEU A 677 39.02 -0.94 -2.21
C LEU A 677 39.66 -0.98 -0.82
N VAL A 678 39.30 -1.97 0.00
CA VAL A 678 39.73 -2.05 1.41
C VAL A 678 41.06 -2.80 1.60
N LYS A 679 41.49 -3.64 0.66
CA LYS A 679 42.78 -4.36 0.69
C LYS A 679 43.06 -5.08 2.03
N PRO A 680 42.20 -6.02 2.44
CA PRO A 680 42.22 -6.58 3.80
C PRO A 680 43.38 -7.55 4.08
N GLY A 681 44.30 -7.77 3.13
CA GLY A 681 45.32 -8.81 3.21
C GLY A 681 44.80 -10.19 2.79
N LYS A 682 45.71 -11.19 2.67
CA LYS A 682 45.36 -12.54 2.20
C LYS A 682 44.50 -13.33 3.19
N GLU A 683 44.72 -13.12 4.49
CA GLU A 683 44.02 -13.84 5.57
C GLU A 683 42.93 -13.00 6.24
N GLY A 684 42.71 -11.74 5.82
CA GLY A 684 41.70 -10.88 6.43
C GLY A 684 40.27 -11.25 6.03
N HIS A 685 39.45 -11.56 7.04
CA HIS A 685 38.01 -11.83 6.95
C HIS A 685 37.21 -10.67 7.55
N GLU A 686 36.27 -10.10 6.79
CA GLU A 686 35.38 -9.04 7.23
C GLU A 686 34.39 -9.55 8.29
N VAL A 687 34.39 -8.92 9.47
CA VAL A 687 33.48 -9.21 10.59
C VAL A 687 32.21 -8.38 10.48
N LEU A 688 32.38 -7.06 10.32
CA LEU A 688 31.29 -6.11 10.17
C LEU A 688 31.81 -4.81 9.57
N ILE A 689 30.99 -4.17 8.75
CA ILE A 689 31.20 -2.81 8.28
C ILE A 689 30.24 -1.92 9.07
N PHE A 690 30.69 -0.76 9.54
CA PHE A 690 29.78 0.24 10.10
C PHE A 690 30.21 1.63 9.70
N ARG A 691 29.22 2.48 9.42
CA ARG A 691 29.45 3.90 9.23
C ARG A 691 29.54 4.62 10.57
N LEU A 692 30.49 5.53 10.65
CA LEU A 692 30.70 6.47 11.75
C LEU A 692 30.34 7.86 11.24
N PHE A 693 29.50 8.59 11.96
CA PHE A 693 29.02 9.92 11.54
C PHE A 693 28.54 10.76 12.72
N HIS A 694 28.23 12.03 12.50
CA HIS A 694 27.58 12.87 13.53
C HIS A 694 26.08 12.94 13.29
N ALA A 695 25.29 12.77 14.36
CA ALA A 695 23.84 12.84 14.32
C ALA A 695 23.25 13.09 15.72
N PRO A 696 22.01 13.57 15.82
CA PRO A 696 21.27 13.55 17.08
C PRO A 696 21.05 12.10 17.57
N PRO A 697 20.70 11.89 18.86
CA PRO A 697 20.34 10.56 19.37
C PRO A 697 19.18 9.95 18.59
N PRO A 698 19.13 8.61 18.43
CA PRO A 698 18.04 7.96 17.72
C PRO A 698 16.70 8.14 18.44
N SER A 699 15.63 8.24 17.67
CA SER A 699 14.25 8.47 18.11
C SER A 699 13.71 7.35 18.99
N VAL A 700 14.12 6.11 18.74
CA VAL A 700 13.75 4.94 19.56
C VAL A 700 14.92 3.96 19.70
N CYS A 701 14.96 3.25 20.84
CA CYS A 701 15.92 2.17 21.06
C CYS A 701 15.28 0.80 20.78
N SER A 702 16.02 -0.10 20.15
CA SER A 702 15.57 -1.49 19.94
C SER A 702 15.34 -2.20 21.27
N ARG A 703 14.21 -2.89 21.41
CA ARG A 703 13.93 -3.75 22.58
C ARG A 703 14.60 -5.12 22.42
N ARG A 704 14.53 -5.94 23.47
CA ARG A 704 15.17 -7.25 23.57
C ARG A 704 14.21 -8.28 24.15
N ARG A 705 14.33 -9.53 23.72
CA ARG A 705 13.55 -10.65 24.22
C ARG A 705 13.84 -10.82 25.71
N VAL A 706 12.81 -10.64 26.53
CA VAL A 706 12.87 -10.93 27.97
C VAL A 706 12.76 -12.44 28.14
N ARG A 707 13.49 -13.02 29.10
CA ARG A 707 13.45 -14.45 29.39
C ARG A 707 12.01 -14.95 29.58
N HIS A 708 11.59 -15.94 28.80
CA HIS A 708 10.70 -16.96 29.30
C HIS A 708 11.57 -18.04 29.95
N ALA A 709 11.33 -18.32 31.23
CA ALA A 709 11.98 -19.43 31.91
C ALA A 709 11.67 -20.71 31.12
N ILE A 710 12.69 -21.33 30.52
CA ILE A 710 12.56 -22.69 30.00
C ILE A 710 12.44 -23.58 31.25
N PRO A 711 11.31 -24.29 31.47
CA PRO A 711 11.20 -25.20 32.59
C PRO A 711 12.30 -26.26 32.45
N GLU A 712 13.01 -26.56 33.54
CA GLU A 712 13.93 -27.70 33.54
C GLU A 712 13.15 -28.96 33.09
N PRO A 713 13.72 -29.79 32.20
CA PRO A 713 13.15 -31.11 31.98
C PRO A 713 13.20 -31.85 33.30
N HIS A 714 12.03 -32.20 33.84
CA HIS A 714 11.93 -33.08 34.99
C HIS A 714 12.74 -34.34 34.71
N ARG A 715 13.74 -34.59 35.57
CA ARG A 715 14.54 -35.81 35.60
C ARG A 715 13.69 -37.06 35.73
#